data_AF-A0AAW6EGP1-F1
#
_entry.id   AF-A0AAW6EGP1-F1
#
_cell.length_a   1.000
_cell.length_b   1.000
_cell.length_c   1.000
_cell.angle_alpha   90.00
_cell.angle_beta   90.00
_cell.angle_gamma   90.00
#
_symmetry.space_group_name_H-M   'P 1'
#
loop_
_entity.id
_entity.type
_entity.pdbx_description
1 polymer ?
#
loop_
_entity_poly.entity_id
_entity_poly.type
_entity_poly.pdbx_seq_one_letter_code
_entity_poly.pdbx_strand_id
1 'polypeptide(L)'
;MKKSKKFALLTGAVVGATAIAARVMKKKAEKTTYEADLIEPIEKRKMGFYEKYGKRILDIACATAAIVVFSPLYLGVAALVKLKLGSPVLFTQDRPGLIGKDGKETVFKMYKFRTMTDERDENGELLPDDVRLTKFGKWLRNTSLDELPEAFNILNGTMSVIGPRPQLVRDMTFMTKEQRARHTAKPGLSGLAQVNGRNGISWEEKLEWDRKYIQNVSFAGDVKIIVDTVKKAFIKQEGITQEDMATAEDFGDWLLRTEKVAEVEYEAKQKQAKSILNGSETLESENIKKVLVVASVVSFIEWFNKENLEYLKNNLNCEVHVACNFDYMDDTDETRTREYIAKLKKEGFILHNIHLTLKINWKYSDFSLYKDIFGFSIWVTISSLAQRLVFNITPSILGTVASSAAIALFGIVATIEGYTYTITTAINGMFMPKISRIYERGGEKDELMPLMLSVGKFQYAINGLIVAGFAVVGKEFINLWMGPTYLDAYYGILLVIIPGLFFNSMQIANTAMIVRKKVNLQAWVNLGMGMVNVLLSIILSSYFGVIGACISISIAYMLRAVVLLFIYKRVLKIDMASFVVNCYFRMGIPIIITIMLRFLMNSLLPNGGWLVLAAKGVVIVGIYAVVTLLLGLNSEERNKLLRRKV
;
A
#
# COMPACT_ATOMS: atom_id res chain seq x y z
N MET A 1 -28.75 18.57 6.22
CA MET A 1 -29.23 17.21 5.83
C MET A 1 -29.90 16.53 7.02
N LYS A 2 -31.17 16.11 6.89
CA LYS A 2 -31.91 15.34 7.93
C LYS A 2 -31.14 14.07 8.34
N LYS A 3 -31.19 13.69 9.63
CA LYS A 3 -30.50 12.49 10.19
C LYS A 3 -30.75 11.21 9.36
N SER A 4 -31.94 11.04 8.81
CA SER A 4 -32.30 9.90 7.93
C SER A 4 -31.47 9.83 6.65
N LYS A 5 -31.16 10.97 6.01
CA LYS A 5 -30.33 11.02 4.80
C LYS A 5 -28.87 10.72 5.09
N LYS A 6 -28.35 11.12 6.27
CA LYS A 6 -27.00 10.74 6.72
C LYS A 6 -26.90 9.24 6.99
N PHE A 7 -27.91 8.65 7.63
CA PHE A 7 -27.95 7.21 7.92
C PHE A 7 -28.05 6.37 6.64
N ALA A 8 -28.89 6.77 5.67
CA ALA A 8 -29.01 6.11 4.37
C ALA A 8 -27.72 6.19 3.53
N LEU A 9 -27.02 7.34 3.56
CA LEU A 9 -25.73 7.50 2.88
C LEU A 9 -24.65 6.61 3.53
N LEU A 10 -24.62 6.54 4.87
CA LEU A 10 -23.67 5.72 5.62
C LEU A 10 -23.91 4.22 5.36
N THR A 11 -25.18 3.77 5.40
CA THR A 11 -25.53 2.37 5.10
C THR A 11 -25.23 1.99 3.66
N GLY A 12 -25.51 2.87 2.69
CA GLY A 12 -25.14 2.63 1.28
C GLY A 12 -23.62 2.50 1.08
N ALA A 13 -22.82 3.35 1.73
CA ALA A 13 -21.36 3.28 1.65
C ALA A 13 -20.80 2.00 2.29
N VAL A 14 -21.32 1.59 3.45
CA VAL A 14 -20.91 0.34 4.13
C VAL A 14 -21.24 -0.88 3.28
N VAL A 15 -22.46 -0.97 2.73
CA VAL A 15 -22.86 -2.08 1.86
C VAL A 15 -21.99 -2.16 0.61
N GLY A 16 -21.69 -1.01 -0.02
CA GLY A 16 -20.79 -0.94 -1.18
C GLY A 16 -19.37 -1.41 -0.85
N ALA A 17 -18.79 -0.94 0.25
CA ALA A 17 -17.45 -1.34 0.70
C ALA A 17 -17.38 -2.84 1.04
N THR A 18 -18.39 -3.36 1.77
CA THR A 18 -18.47 -4.79 2.10
C THR A 18 -18.59 -5.66 0.85
N ALA A 19 -19.39 -5.25 -0.15
CA ALA A 19 -19.53 -5.99 -1.40
C ALA A 19 -18.21 -6.05 -2.19
N ILE A 20 -17.48 -4.92 -2.26
CA ILE A 20 -16.15 -4.85 -2.90
C ILE A 20 -15.17 -5.75 -2.15
N ALA A 21 -15.09 -5.65 -0.82
CA ALA A 21 -14.20 -6.45 0.02
C ALA A 21 -14.50 -7.95 -0.13
N ALA A 22 -15.78 -8.35 -0.06
CA ALA A 22 -16.21 -9.74 -0.27
C ALA A 22 -15.82 -10.25 -1.67
N ARG A 23 -15.95 -9.42 -2.72
CA ARG A 23 -15.56 -9.79 -4.09
C ARG A 23 -14.05 -9.97 -4.23
N VAL A 24 -13.25 -9.09 -3.64
CA VAL A 24 -11.78 -9.18 -3.64
C VAL A 24 -11.33 -10.44 -2.88
N MET A 25 -11.88 -10.66 -1.69
CA MET A 25 -11.56 -11.84 -0.88
C MET A 25 -11.99 -13.14 -1.57
N LYS A 26 -13.15 -13.16 -2.22
CA LYS A 26 -13.61 -14.31 -3.02
C LYS A 26 -12.61 -14.65 -4.13
N LYS A 27 -12.18 -13.66 -4.92
CA LYS A 27 -11.15 -13.87 -5.97
C LYS A 27 -9.82 -14.38 -5.40
N LYS A 28 -9.43 -13.92 -4.21
CA LYS A 28 -8.22 -14.42 -3.54
C LYS A 28 -8.38 -15.87 -3.09
N ALA A 29 -9.53 -16.22 -2.53
CA ALA A 29 -9.83 -17.58 -2.09
C ALA A 29 -9.89 -18.56 -3.26
N GLU A 30 -10.49 -18.16 -4.39
CA GLU A 30 -10.55 -18.96 -5.63
C GLU A 30 -9.15 -19.35 -6.14
N LYS A 31 -8.14 -18.47 -6.00
CA LYS A 31 -6.76 -18.78 -6.40
C LYS A 31 -6.06 -19.79 -5.50
N THR A 32 -6.48 -19.91 -4.25
CA THR A 32 -5.86 -20.81 -3.26
C THR A 32 -6.64 -22.10 -3.04
N THR A 33 -7.85 -22.19 -3.62
CA THR A 33 -8.72 -23.35 -3.51
C THR A 33 -8.41 -24.28 -4.68
N TYR A 34 -8.22 -25.57 -4.40
CA TYR A 34 -7.93 -26.60 -5.40
C TYR A 34 -8.89 -27.78 -5.26
N GLU A 35 -8.98 -28.64 -6.27
CA GLU A 35 -9.82 -29.85 -6.25
C GLU A 35 -9.02 -31.04 -5.70
N ALA A 36 -9.67 -31.90 -4.90
CA ALA A 36 -9.05 -33.09 -4.34
C ALA A 36 -9.04 -34.22 -5.38
N ASP A 37 -8.07 -34.20 -6.30
CA ASP A 37 -8.07 -35.05 -7.48
C ASP A 37 -7.97 -36.56 -7.22
N LEU A 38 -7.36 -36.94 -6.10
CA LEU A 38 -7.10 -38.33 -5.70
C LEU A 38 -8.29 -39.00 -4.99
N ILE A 39 -9.45 -38.37 -5.00
CA ILE A 39 -10.66 -38.87 -4.34
C ILE A 39 -11.77 -39.13 -5.37
N GLU A 40 -12.48 -40.24 -5.18
CA GLU A 40 -13.61 -40.59 -6.04
C GLU A 40 -14.72 -39.53 -5.99
N PRO A 41 -15.28 -39.11 -7.15
CA PRO A 41 -16.36 -38.15 -7.20
C PRO A 41 -17.65 -38.74 -6.61
N ILE A 42 -18.49 -37.87 -6.03
CA ILE A 42 -19.81 -38.25 -5.53
C ILE A 42 -20.91 -37.39 -6.16
N GLU A 43 -22.13 -37.93 -6.20
CA GLU A 43 -23.28 -37.21 -6.73
C GLU A 43 -23.67 -36.03 -5.83
N LYS A 44 -23.92 -34.88 -6.48
CA LYS A 44 -24.34 -33.67 -5.79
C LYS A 44 -25.83 -33.72 -5.50
N ARG A 45 -26.21 -33.57 -4.22
CA ARG A 45 -27.63 -33.45 -3.84
C ARG A 45 -28.28 -32.20 -4.43
N LYS A 46 -29.59 -32.25 -4.66
CA LYS A 46 -30.39 -31.08 -5.04
C LYS A 46 -30.53 -30.15 -3.83
N MET A 47 -30.03 -28.93 -3.96
CA MET A 47 -30.18 -27.88 -2.95
C MET A 47 -31.58 -27.27 -3.00
N GLY A 48 -32.16 -26.97 -1.83
CA GLY A 48 -33.42 -26.24 -1.73
C GLY A 48 -33.30 -24.77 -2.16
N PHE A 49 -34.44 -24.10 -2.34
CA PHE A 49 -34.48 -22.69 -2.77
C PHE A 49 -33.71 -21.76 -1.81
N TYR A 50 -33.94 -21.92 -0.51
CA TYR A 50 -33.25 -21.15 0.52
C TYR A 50 -31.73 -21.33 0.46
N GLU A 51 -31.27 -22.57 0.39
CA GLU A 51 -29.85 -22.88 0.35
C GLU A 51 -29.15 -22.27 -0.87
N LYS A 52 -29.82 -22.33 -2.03
CA LYS A 52 -29.27 -21.83 -3.29
C LYS A 52 -29.20 -20.31 -3.36
N TYR A 53 -30.21 -19.60 -2.86
CA TYR A 53 -30.35 -18.15 -3.08
C TYR A 53 -30.33 -17.31 -1.79
N GLY A 54 -30.94 -17.80 -0.71
CA GLY A 54 -31.13 -17.04 0.54
C GLY A 54 -29.97 -17.16 1.53
N LYS A 55 -29.40 -18.36 1.66
CA LYS A 55 -28.36 -18.68 2.66
C LYS A 55 -27.14 -17.77 2.57
N ARG A 56 -26.76 -17.39 1.34
CA ARG A 56 -25.63 -16.48 1.11
C ARG A 56 -25.86 -15.07 1.66
N ILE A 57 -27.10 -14.59 1.66
CA ILE A 57 -27.45 -13.27 2.19
C ILE A 57 -27.29 -13.27 3.72
N LEU A 58 -27.80 -14.33 4.37
CA LEU A 58 -27.61 -14.54 5.81
C LEU A 58 -26.12 -14.60 6.17
N ASP A 59 -25.33 -15.37 5.42
CA ASP A 59 -23.89 -15.51 5.65
C ASP A 59 -23.16 -14.16 5.63
N ILE A 60 -23.39 -13.35 4.60
CA ILE A 60 -22.74 -12.05 4.45
C ILE A 60 -23.19 -11.10 5.56
N ALA A 61 -24.49 -11.08 5.88
CA ALA A 61 -25.03 -10.22 6.93
C ALA A 61 -24.42 -10.55 8.29
N CYS A 62 -24.40 -11.82 8.68
CA CYS A 62 -23.83 -12.26 9.96
C CYS A 62 -22.32 -12.06 10.02
N ALA A 63 -21.56 -12.41 8.97
CA ALA A 63 -20.11 -12.23 8.95
C ALA A 63 -19.72 -10.75 9.03
N THR A 64 -20.43 -9.88 8.29
CA THR A 64 -20.18 -8.44 8.33
C THR A 64 -20.51 -7.85 9.70
N ALA A 65 -21.65 -8.24 10.29
CA ALA A 65 -22.01 -7.82 11.63
C ALA A 65 -20.96 -8.25 12.66
N ALA A 66 -20.50 -9.51 12.60
CA ALA A 66 -19.47 -10.03 13.49
C ALA A 66 -18.14 -9.28 13.33
N ILE A 67 -17.67 -9.05 12.10
CA ILE A 67 -16.41 -8.32 11.84
C ILE A 67 -16.49 -6.88 12.37
N VAL A 68 -17.60 -6.19 12.13
CA VAL A 68 -17.76 -4.79 12.57
C VAL A 68 -17.86 -4.69 14.09
N VAL A 69 -18.76 -5.47 14.70
CA VAL A 69 -19.01 -5.42 16.16
C VAL A 69 -17.81 -5.88 16.94
N PHE A 70 -17.15 -6.96 16.51
CA PHE A 70 -15.97 -7.49 17.19
C PHE A 70 -14.65 -6.88 16.71
N SER A 71 -14.66 -5.84 15.86
CA SER A 71 -13.41 -5.25 15.33
C SER A 71 -12.39 -4.84 16.41
N PRO A 72 -12.76 -4.27 17.58
CA PRO A 72 -11.78 -3.98 18.63
C PRO A 72 -11.17 -5.27 19.23
N LEU A 73 -11.98 -6.32 19.33
CA LEU A 73 -11.56 -7.63 19.81
C LEU A 73 -10.60 -8.32 18.82
N TYR A 74 -10.88 -8.26 17.52
CA TYR A 74 -9.93 -8.75 16.49
C TYR A 74 -8.57 -8.09 16.62
N LEU A 75 -8.52 -6.76 16.78
CA LEU A 75 -7.27 -6.01 16.94
C LEU A 75 -6.54 -6.37 18.25
N GLY A 76 -7.29 -6.48 19.35
CA GLY A 76 -6.74 -6.87 20.65
C GLY A 76 -6.14 -8.28 20.63
N VAL A 77 -6.89 -9.27 20.13
CA VAL A 77 -6.42 -10.67 20.01
C VAL A 77 -5.25 -10.76 19.04
N ALA A 78 -5.29 -10.06 17.90
CA ALA A 78 -4.19 -10.03 16.95
C ALA A 78 -2.89 -9.47 17.59
N ALA A 79 -3.00 -8.40 18.38
CA ALA A 79 -1.86 -7.84 19.11
C ALA A 79 -1.34 -8.82 20.17
N LEU A 80 -2.22 -9.46 20.95
CA LEU A 80 -1.82 -10.46 21.95
C LEU A 80 -1.11 -11.67 21.30
N VAL A 81 -1.64 -12.19 20.20
CA VAL A 81 -1.01 -13.27 19.44
C VAL A 81 0.36 -12.84 18.92
N LYS A 82 0.47 -11.62 18.36
CA LYS A 82 1.74 -11.06 17.89
C LYS A 82 2.79 -10.95 19.01
N LEU A 83 2.37 -10.50 20.19
CA LEU A 83 3.25 -10.28 21.34
C LEU A 83 3.64 -11.60 22.03
N LYS A 84 2.73 -12.57 22.13
CA LYS A 84 2.94 -13.83 22.88
C LYS A 84 3.47 -14.97 22.03
N LEU A 85 3.06 -15.07 20.77
CA LEU A 85 3.38 -16.20 19.87
C LEU A 85 4.17 -15.76 18.62
N GLY A 86 4.33 -14.45 18.38
CA GLY A 86 5.13 -13.93 17.27
C GLY A 86 4.37 -13.86 15.96
N SER A 87 4.98 -14.32 14.87
CA SER A 87 4.38 -14.23 13.53
C SER A 87 4.55 -15.52 12.75
N PRO A 88 3.55 -15.91 11.94
CA PRO A 88 2.34 -15.15 11.58
C PRO A 88 1.27 -15.11 12.68
N VAL A 89 0.43 -14.05 12.66
CA VAL A 89 -0.70 -13.89 13.61
C VAL A 89 -1.87 -14.80 13.25
N LEU A 90 -2.16 -14.92 11.94
CA LEU A 90 -3.14 -15.86 11.44
C LEU A 90 -2.45 -17.18 11.09
N PHE A 91 -3.05 -18.27 11.54
CA PHE A 91 -2.77 -19.62 11.13
C PHE A 91 -3.76 -20.02 10.03
N THR A 92 -3.27 -20.71 9.00
CA THR A 92 -4.12 -21.19 7.89
C THR A 92 -3.94 -22.69 7.71
N GLN A 93 -5.03 -23.41 7.54
CA GLN A 93 -5.01 -24.86 7.33
C GLN A 93 -5.94 -25.26 6.19
N ASP A 94 -5.51 -26.23 5.40
CA ASP A 94 -6.32 -26.80 4.31
C ASP A 94 -7.44 -27.68 4.86
N ARG A 95 -8.66 -27.44 4.38
CA ARG A 95 -9.88 -28.11 4.84
C ARG A 95 -10.77 -28.49 3.65
N PRO A 96 -11.45 -29.65 3.68
CA PRO A 96 -12.46 -29.99 2.68
C PRO A 96 -13.59 -28.97 2.66
N GLY A 97 -13.92 -28.55 1.45
CA GLY A 97 -14.89 -27.55 1.09
C GLY A 97 -16.13 -28.15 0.45
N LEU A 98 -16.80 -27.34 -0.38
CA LEU A 98 -17.99 -27.77 -1.10
C LEU A 98 -17.58 -28.67 -2.29
N ILE A 99 -18.41 -29.66 -2.61
CA ILE A 99 -18.28 -30.43 -3.85
C ILE A 99 -18.51 -29.55 -5.08
N GLY A 100 -17.56 -29.64 -6.01
CA GLY A 100 -17.51 -28.97 -7.30
C GLY A 100 -18.62 -29.38 -8.27
N LYS A 101 -18.41 -29.10 -9.56
CA LYS A 101 -19.33 -29.53 -10.63
C LYS A 101 -18.97 -30.91 -11.18
N ASP A 102 -17.70 -31.26 -11.06
CA ASP A 102 -17.05 -32.51 -11.39
C ASP A 102 -17.31 -33.64 -10.36
N GLY A 103 -17.95 -33.31 -9.23
CA GLY A 103 -18.27 -34.26 -8.16
C GLY A 103 -17.17 -34.45 -7.13
N LYS A 104 -16.04 -33.74 -7.24
CA LYS A 104 -14.93 -33.79 -6.27
C LYS A 104 -15.03 -32.68 -5.23
N GLU A 105 -14.46 -32.89 -4.04
CA GLU A 105 -14.34 -31.84 -3.04
C GLU A 105 -13.33 -30.78 -3.44
N THR A 106 -13.68 -29.54 -3.15
CA THR A 106 -12.71 -28.46 -3.11
C THR A 106 -11.94 -28.49 -1.78
N VAL A 107 -10.72 -27.99 -1.75
CA VAL A 107 -9.92 -27.81 -0.54
C VAL A 107 -9.61 -26.32 -0.40
N PHE A 108 -10.01 -25.72 0.71
CA PHE A 108 -9.84 -24.28 0.97
C PHE A 108 -8.98 -24.02 2.21
N LYS A 109 -8.39 -22.82 2.27
CA LYS A 109 -7.64 -22.36 3.45
C LYS A 109 -8.57 -21.76 4.49
N MET A 110 -8.73 -22.45 5.61
CA MET A 110 -9.45 -21.97 6.79
C MET A 110 -8.55 -21.08 7.64
N TYR A 111 -9.07 -19.95 8.11
CA TYR A 111 -8.32 -18.96 8.88
C TYR A 111 -8.61 -19.05 10.37
N LYS A 112 -7.56 -19.07 11.19
CA LYS A 112 -7.64 -19.01 12.65
C LYS A 112 -6.58 -18.05 13.20
N PHE A 113 -6.73 -17.60 14.43
CA PHE A 113 -5.58 -17.05 15.14
C PHE A 113 -4.63 -18.18 15.53
N ARG A 114 -3.34 -17.90 15.45
CA ARG A 114 -2.31 -18.84 15.86
C ARG A 114 -2.39 -19.08 17.37
N THR A 115 -2.43 -20.35 17.79
CA THR A 115 -2.48 -20.75 19.21
C THR A 115 -1.26 -21.54 19.66
N MET A 116 -0.36 -21.94 18.75
CA MET A 116 0.77 -22.84 19.04
C MET A 116 2.10 -22.22 18.61
N THR A 117 3.21 -22.62 19.23
CA THR A 117 4.58 -22.23 18.85
C THR A 117 5.02 -22.95 17.57
N ASP A 118 6.12 -22.48 16.96
CA ASP A 118 6.79 -23.13 15.81
C ASP A 118 8.04 -23.90 16.27
N GLU A 119 8.04 -24.38 17.52
CA GLU A 119 9.18 -25.13 18.05
C GLU A 119 9.34 -26.43 17.28
N ARG A 120 10.59 -26.72 16.93
CA ARG A 120 11.02 -27.86 16.13
C ARG A 120 12.10 -28.63 16.86
N ASP A 121 12.20 -29.91 16.57
CA ASP A 121 13.29 -30.76 17.04
C ASP A 121 14.60 -30.51 16.26
N GLU A 122 15.64 -31.27 16.59
CA GLU A 122 16.97 -31.19 15.97
C GLU A 122 16.97 -31.56 14.48
N ASN A 123 15.97 -32.33 14.03
CA ASN A 123 15.77 -32.71 12.63
C ASN A 123 14.95 -31.66 11.85
N GLY A 124 14.49 -30.61 12.52
CA GLY A 124 13.64 -29.58 11.95
C GLY A 124 12.17 -29.98 11.83
N GLU A 125 11.72 -31.07 12.44
CA GLU A 125 10.31 -31.47 12.52
C GLU A 125 9.59 -30.73 13.64
N LEU A 126 8.29 -30.47 13.50
CA LEU A 126 7.53 -29.76 14.53
C LEU A 126 7.40 -30.64 15.78
N LEU A 127 7.63 -30.06 16.95
CA LEU A 127 7.43 -30.77 18.22
C LEU A 127 5.96 -31.20 18.39
N PRO A 128 5.70 -32.18 19.28
CA PRO A 128 4.35 -32.57 19.66
C PRO A 128 3.46 -31.40 20.12
N ASP A 129 2.15 -31.56 19.89
CA ASP A 129 1.16 -30.49 20.08
C ASP A 129 1.04 -30.03 21.55
N ASP A 130 1.23 -30.94 22.50
CA ASP A 130 1.23 -30.70 23.95
C ASP A 130 2.38 -29.79 24.40
N VAL A 131 3.55 -29.92 23.76
CA VAL A 131 4.71 -29.05 23.99
C VAL A 131 4.47 -27.66 23.39
N ARG A 132 3.93 -27.61 22.18
CA ARG A 132 3.74 -26.35 21.42
C ARG A 132 2.55 -25.51 21.89
N LEU A 133 1.61 -26.11 22.63
CA LEU A 133 0.39 -25.45 23.10
C LEU A 133 0.60 -24.72 24.43
N THR A 134 0.94 -23.43 24.32
CA THR A 134 1.15 -22.55 25.50
C THR A 134 -0.11 -22.31 26.32
N LYS A 135 0.03 -21.84 27.58
CA LYS A 135 -1.10 -21.41 28.42
C LYS A 135 -2.00 -20.37 27.73
N PHE A 136 -1.40 -19.42 27.01
CA PHE A 136 -2.14 -18.43 26.22
C PHE A 136 -2.89 -19.07 25.05
N GLY A 137 -2.26 -20.02 24.35
CA GLY A 137 -2.90 -20.82 23.31
C GLY A 137 -4.11 -21.62 23.82
N LYS A 138 -3.97 -22.26 24.98
CA LYS A 138 -5.07 -22.96 25.66
C LYS A 138 -6.23 -22.01 25.96
N TRP A 139 -5.94 -20.82 26.50
CA TRP A 139 -6.95 -19.80 26.77
C TRP A 139 -7.69 -19.34 25.50
N LEU A 140 -6.97 -19.10 24.40
CA LEU A 140 -7.59 -18.72 23.11
C LEU A 140 -8.55 -19.81 22.59
N ARG A 141 -8.15 -21.08 22.65
CA ARG A 141 -8.99 -22.21 22.23
C ARG A 141 -10.22 -22.39 23.13
N ASN A 142 -10.02 -22.30 24.45
CA ASN A 142 -11.11 -22.47 25.43
C ASN A 142 -12.17 -21.37 25.32
N THR A 143 -11.78 -20.18 24.90
CA THR A 143 -12.69 -19.06 24.65
C THR A 143 -13.21 -19.04 23.21
N SER A 144 -12.74 -19.95 22.35
CA SER A 144 -13.01 -19.99 20.89
C SER A 144 -12.66 -18.70 20.16
N LEU A 145 -11.83 -17.84 20.77
CA LEU A 145 -11.37 -16.60 20.15
C LEU A 145 -10.47 -16.86 18.95
N ASP A 146 -9.83 -18.04 18.90
CA ASP A 146 -9.00 -18.45 17.77
C ASP A 146 -9.79 -18.63 16.47
N GLU A 147 -11.10 -18.89 16.54
CA GLU A 147 -11.96 -19.14 15.38
C GLU A 147 -12.58 -17.86 14.80
N LEU A 148 -12.42 -16.71 15.46
CA LEU A 148 -12.94 -15.43 14.97
C LEU A 148 -12.57 -15.17 13.49
N PRO A 149 -11.32 -15.39 13.03
CA PRO A 149 -10.95 -15.15 11.64
C PRO A 149 -11.73 -15.97 10.59
N GLU A 150 -12.43 -17.04 10.98
CA GLU A 150 -13.30 -17.81 10.07
C GLU A 150 -14.46 -16.96 9.52
N ALA A 151 -14.83 -15.84 10.16
CA ALA A 151 -15.78 -14.88 9.60
C ALA A 151 -15.33 -14.33 8.22
N PHE A 152 -14.02 -14.24 7.98
CA PHE A 152 -13.49 -13.86 6.67
C PHE A 152 -13.65 -14.99 5.63
N ASN A 153 -13.62 -16.26 6.04
CA ASN A 153 -13.97 -17.41 5.19
C ASN A 153 -15.47 -17.44 4.84
N ILE A 154 -16.32 -17.04 5.78
CA ILE A 154 -17.75 -16.85 5.48
C ILE A 154 -17.91 -15.72 4.46
N LEU A 155 -17.24 -14.58 4.66
CA LEU A 155 -17.36 -13.43 3.75
C LEU A 155 -16.80 -13.71 2.36
N ASN A 156 -15.69 -14.45 2.22
CA ASN A 156 -15.12 -14.85 0.93
C ASN A 156 -15.92 -15.97 0.23
N GLY A 157 -16.75 -16.69 0.98
CA GLY A 157 -17.71 -17.67 0.47
C GLY A 157 -17.22 -19.11 0.44
N THR A 158 -16.05 -19.43 0.99
CA THR A 158 -15.58 -20.80 1.19
C THR A 158 -16.31 -21.50 2.34
N MET A 159 -16.79 -20.74 3.33
CA MET A 159 -17.60 -21.23 4.45
C MET A 159 -18.99 -20.55 4.51
N SER A 160 -19.86 -21.10 5.36
CA SER A 160 -21.16 -20.54 5.76
C SER A 160 -21.19 -20.37 7.28
N VAL A 161 -22.12 -19.55 7.79
CA VAL A 161 -22.36 -19.44 9.24
C VAL A 161 -22.82 -20.78 9.80
N ILE A 162 -23.71 -21.47 9.07
CA ILE A 162 -24.30 -22.75 9.47
C ILE A 162 -24.05 -23.81 8.41
N GLY A 163 -23.45 -24.93 8.82
CA GLY A 163 -23.08 -26.04 7.95
C GLY A 163 -22.36 -27.14 8.74
N PRO A 164 -22.10 -28.32 8.12
CA PRO A 164 -21.23 -29.32 8.72
C PRO A 164 -19.86 -28.70 9.03
N ARG A 165 -19.31 -28.96 10.22
CA ARG A 165 -18.01 -28.38 10.58
C ARG A 165 -16.91 -28.91 9.65
N PRO A 166 -15.98 -28.08 9.15
CA PRO A 166 -14.88 -28.55 8.30
C PRO A 166 -13.95 -29.49 9.09
N GLN A 167 -13.72 -30.69 8.57
CA GLN A 167 -12.76 -31.66 9.13
C GLN A 167 -11.40 -31.55 8.45
N LEU A 168 -10.41 -32.36 8.82
CA LEU A 168 -9.13 -32.36 8.13
C LEU A 168 -9.23 -33.11 6.80
N VAL A 169 -8.34 -32.78 5.86
CA VAL A 169 -8.23 -33.52 4.59
C VAL A 169 -7.94 -35.00 4.82
N ARG A 170 -7.15 -35.32 5.87
CA ARG A 170 -6.92 -36.71 6.28
C ARG A 170 -8.18 -37.42 6.74
N ASP A 171 -9.11 -36.76 7.41
CA ASP A 171 -10.35 -37.43 7.86
C ASP A 171 -11.24 -37.80 6.69
N MET A 172 -11.24 -36.96 5.64
CA MET A 172 -12.04 -37.18 4.44
C MET A 172 -11.64 -38.46 3.69
N THR A 173 -10.37 -38.86 3.69
CA THR A 173 -9.92 -40.10 3.00
C THR A 173 -10.44 -41.37 3.68
N PHE A 174 -10.85 -41.29 4.95
CA PHE A 174 -11.48 -42.40 5.67
C PHE A 174 -13.01 -42.43 5.55
N MET A 175 -13.65 -41.39 5.03
CA MET A 175 -15.11 -41.31 4.96
C MET A 175 -15.68 -42.11 3.79
N THR A 176 -16.81 -42.80 4.02
CA THR A 176 -17.57 -43.43 2.93
C THR A 176 -18.23 -42.38 2.02
N LYS A 177 -18.72 -42.78 0.84
CA LYS A 177 -19.43 -41.88 -0.08
C LYS A 177 -20.65 -41.22 0.57
N GLU A 178 -21.37 -41.97 1.40
CA GLU A 178 -22.54 -41.49 2.15
C GLU A 178 -22.14 -40.46 3.21
N GLN A 179 -21.03 -40.69 3.93
CA GLN A 179 -20.51 -39.76 4.93
C GLN A 179 -19.99 -38.47 4.27
N ARG A 180 -19.35 -38.59 3.10
CA ARG A 180 -18.88 -37.46 2.30
C ARG A 180 -20.02 -36.63 1.70
N ALA A 181 -21.26 -37.11 1.69
CA ALA A 181 -22.42 -36.32 1.30
C ALA A 181 -22.56 -35.03 2.14
N ARG A 182 -21.96 -34.95 3.34
CA ARG A 182 -21.85 -33.71 4.12
C ARG A 182 -21.17 -32.56 3.35
N HIS A 183 -20.22 -32.86 2.46
CA HIS A 183 -19.52 -31.87 1.63
C HIS A 183 -20.38 -31.34 0.47
N THR A 184 -21.62 -31.81 0.33
CA THR A 184 -22.60 -31.20 -0.58
C THR A 184 -23.20 -29.90 -0.03
N ALA A 185 -23.04 -29.64 1.28
CA ALA A 185 -23.30 -28.36 1.91
C ALA A 185 -21.97 -27.63 2.16
N LYS A 186 -21.98 -26.30 2.20
CA LYS A 186 -20.78 -25.54 2.57
C LYS A 186 -20.39 -25.84 4.01
N PRO A 187 -19.08 -25.94 4.31
CA PRO A 187 -18.63 -26.06 5.69
C PRO A 187 -19.10 -24.87 6.53
N GLY A 188 -19.52 -25.16 7.76
CA GLY A 188 -20.07 -24.19 8.70
C GLY A 188 -19.07 -23.78 9.79
N LEU A 189 -19.13 -22.52 10.22
CA LEU A 189 -18.56 -22.10 11.52
C LEU A 189 -19.26 -22.87 12.65
N SER A 190 -20.59 -22.95 12.57
CA SER A 190 -21.39 -23.79 13.44
C SER A 190 -22.32 -24.73 12.68
N GLY A 191 -22.87 -25.74 13.37
CA GLY A 191 -23.65 -26.79 12.74
C GLY A 191 -24.48 -27.60 13.72
N LEU A 192 -25.37 -28.44 13.20
CA LEU A 192 -26.31 -29.20 14.02
C LEU A 192 -25.61 -30.14 15.00
N ALA A 193 -24.50 -30.77 14.59
CA ALA A 193 -23.67 -31.60 15.47
C ALA A 193 -23.07 -30.80 16.64
N GLN A 194 -22.64 -29.55 16.39
CA GLN A 194 -22.09 -28.68 17.43
C GLN A 194 -23.14 -28.29 18.47
N VAL A 195 -24.38 -28.02 18.07
CA VAL A 195 -25.43 -27.65 19.03
C VAL A 195 -26.07 -28.85 19.73
N ASN A 196 -25.88 -30.08 19.26
CA ASN A 196 -26.45 -31.29 19.91
C ASN A 196 -25.45 -32.09 20.75
N GLY A 197 -24.13 -31.95 20.55
CA GLY A 197 -23.16 -32.71 21.36
C GLY A 197 -21.71 -32.20 21.40
N ARG A 198 -21.28 -31.34 20.47
CA ARG A 198 -19.88 -30.87 20.32
C ARG A 198 -18.88 -32.04 20.35
N ASN A 199 -17.97 -32.07 21.33
CA ASN A 199 -16.93 -33.09 21.51
C ASN A 199 -17.40 -34.26 22.40
N GLY A 200 -18.59 -34.18 23.01
CA GLY A 200 -19.14 -35.21 23.89
C GLY A 200 -19.94 -36.31 23.17
N ILE A 201 -19.96 -36.30 21.83
CA ILE A 201 -20.63 -37.31 20.99
C ILE A 201 -19.61 -38.06 20.14
N SER A 202 -19.92 -39.31 19.81
CA SER A 202 -19.10 -40.18 18.97
C SER A 202 -18.94 -39.63 17.54
N TRP A 203 -17.95 -40.12 16.79
CA TRP A 203 -17.74 -39.73 15.40
C TRP A 203 -18.94 -40.09 14.51
N GLU A 204 -19.57 -41.23 14.73
CA GLU A 204 -20.78 -41.63 14.00
C GLU A 204 -21.96 -40.71 14.27
N GLU A 205 -22.20 -40.35 15.54
CA GLU A 205 -23.25 -39.39 15.89
C GLU A 205 -23.00 -38.03 15.25
N LYS A 206 -21.75 -37.55 15.21
CA LYS A 206 -21.39 -36.30 14.54
C LYS A 206 -21.77 -36.35 13.05
N LEU A 207 -21.38 -37.42 12.35
CA LEU A 207 -21.68 -37.60 10.93
C LEU A 207 -23.19 -37.73 10.68
N GLU A 208 -23.92 -38.38 11.58
CA GLU A 208 -25.38 -38.51 11.49
C GLU A 208 -26.10 -37.18 11.70
N TRP A 209 -25.64 -36.34 12.64
CA TRP A 209 -26.17 -34.98 12.80
C TRP A 209 -25.89 -34.10 11.58
N ASP A 210 -24.71 -34.22 10.98
CA ASP A 210 -24.38 -33.53 9.74
C ASP A 210 -25.28 -34.02 8.59
N ARG A 211 -25.57 -35.33 8.53
CA ARG A 211 -26.51 -35.92 7.57
C ARG A 211 -27.94 -35.37 7.73
N LYS A 212 -28.44 -35.31 8.97
CA LYS A 212 -29.76 -34.74 9.28
C LYS A 212 -29.86 -33.27 8.87
N TYR A 213 -28.77 -32.51 9.04
CA TYR A 213 -28.72 -31.11 8.61
C TYR A 213 -28.78 -30.97 7.09
N ILE A 214 -27.97 -31.70 6.33
CA ILE A 214 -27.94 -31.58 4.86
C ILE A 214 -29.26 -32.02 4.20
N GLN A 215 -30.04 -32.87 4.85
CA GLN A 215 -31.37 -33.30 4.37
C GLN A 215 -32.41 -32.18 4.50
N ASN A 216 -32.30 -31.30 5.49
CA ASN A 216 -33.35 -30.33 5.86
C ASN A 216 -32.79 -28.90 6.07
N VAL A 217 -32.03 -28.40 5.10
CA VAL A 217 -31.49 -27.03 5.15
C VAL A 217 -32.62 -26.00 4.94
N SER A 218 -32.93 -25.21 5.98
CA SER A 218 -33.97 -24.19 5.96
C SER A 218 -33.57 -22.94 6.74
N PHE A 219 -34.16 -21.78 6.41
CA PHE A 219 -33.87 -20.51 7.08
C PHE A 219 -34.16 -20.57 8.58
N ALA A 220 -35.34 -21.09 8.96
CA ALA A 220 -35.71 -21.25 10.36
C ALA A 220 -34.77 -22.20 11.11
N GLY A 221 -34.32 -23.27 10.44
CA GLY A 221 -33.30 -24.19 10.97
C GLY A 221 -31.97 -23.49 11.24
N ASP A 222 -31.45 -22.74 10.27
CA ASP A 222 -30.20 -21.98 10.44
C ASP A 222 -30.30 -20.97 11.58
N VAL A 223 -31.39 -20.19 11.65
CA VAL A 223 -31.60 -19.20 12.71
C VAL A 223 -31.68 -19.88 14.09
N LYS A 224 -32.36 -21.04 14.18
CA LYS A 224 -32.40 -21.82 15.42
C LYS A 224 -31.01 -22.26 15.84
N ILE A 225 -30.21 -22.82 14.92
CA ILE A 225 -28.84 -23.25 15.23
C ILE A 225 -27.99 -22.05 15.65
N ILE A 226 -28.09 -20.88 14.99
CA ILE A 226 -27.38 -19.66 15.41
C ILE A 226 -27.72 -19.30 16.87
N VAL A 227 -29.01 -19.27 17.22
CA VAL A 227 -29.45 -18.96 18.59
C VAL A 227 -28.95 -19.99 19.59
N ASP A 228 -29.03 -21.28 19.25
CA ASP A 228 -28.56 -22.37 20.11
C ASP A 228 -27.03 -22.30 20.30
N THR A 229 -26.28 -21.94 19.25
CA THR A 229 -24.83 -21.71 19.32
C THR A 229 -24.49 -20.55 20.25
N VAL A 230 -25.20 -19.42 20.17
CA VAL A 230 -25.01 -18.27 21.07
C VAL A 230 -25.35 -18.66 22.52
N LYS A 231 -26.47 -19.35 22.75
CA LYS A 231 -26.85 -19.84 24.09
C LYS A 231 -25.77 -20.76 24.67
N LYS A 232 -25.26 -21.71 23.89
CA LYS A 232 -24.19 -22.62 24.34
C LYS A 232 -22.85 -21.93 24.51
N ALA A 233 -22.55 -20.87 23.77
CA ALA A 233 -21.31 -20.11 23.94
C ALA A 233 -21.32 -19.23 25.22
N PHE A 234 -22.47 -18.62 25.56
CA PHE A 234 -22.55 -17.62 26.65
C PHE A 234 -23.23 -18.11 27.94
N ILE A 235 -24.10 -19.12 27.90
CA ILE A 235 -24.96 -19.50 29.04
C ILE A 235 -24.57 -20.84 29.66
N LYS A 236 -24.08 -21.79 28.85
CA LYS A 236 -23.69 -23.14 29.31
C LYS A 236 -22.34 -23.51 28.72
N GLN A 237 -21.23 -23.29 29.44
CA GLN A 237 -19.90 -23.76 29.06
C GLN A 237 -19.76 -25.30 29.23
N GLU A 238 -20.73 -26.07 28.73
CA GLU A 238 -20.69 -27.55 28.74
C GLU A 238 -19.85 -28.05 27.55
N GLY A 239 -18.87 -28.93 27.82
CA GLY A 239 -18.18 -29.76 26.81
C GLY A 239 -17.06 -29.09 25.99
N ILE A 240 -16.35 -28.10 26.55
CA ILE A 240 -15.21 -27.43 25.89
C ILE A 240 -13.95 -28.32 25.87
N THR A 241 -13.81 -29.25 26.82
CA THR A 241 -12.67 -30.16 26.96
C THR A 241 -13.15 -31.60 27.10
N GLN A 242 -12.61 -32.53 26.30
CA GLN A 242 -12.52 -33.93 26.73
C GLN A 242 -11.45 -33.97 27.84
N GLU A 243 -11.72 -34.66 28.95
CA GLU A 243 -10.94 -34.53 30.19
C GLU A 243 -9.46 -34.96 30.08
N ASP A 244 -9.04 -35.62 28.99
CA ASP A 244 -7.67 -36.17 28.85
C ASP A 244 -6.93 -35.86 27.53
N MET A 245 -7.47 -35.02 26.61
CA MET A 245 -6.82 -34.76 25.30
C MET A 245 -6.63 -33.27 24.98
N ALA A 246 -5.43 -32.89 24.49
CA ALA A 246 -5.07 -31.52 24.12
C ALA A 246 -5.73 -31.02 22.81
N THR A 247 -6.19 -31.95 21.98
CA THR A 247 -6.89 -31.74 20.70
C THR A 247 -7.98 -32.81 20.53
N ALA A 248 -9.01 -32.54 19.72
CA ALA A 248 -10.02 -33.55 19.41
C ALA A 248 -9.39 -34.68 18.56
N GLU A 249 -9.71 -35.93 18.88
CA GLU A 249 -9.25 -37.12 18.14
C GLU A 249 -9.67 -37.06 16.67
N ASP A 250 -8.74 -37.34 15.76
CA ASP A 250 -9.00 -37.42 14.33
C ASP A 250 -9.85 -38.64 13.98
N PHE A 251 -10.57 -38.60 12.86
CA PHE A 251 -11.49 -39.68 12.49
C PHE A 251 -10.74 -40.97 12.15
N GLY A 252 -9.61 -40.85 11.44
CA GLY A 252 -8.75 -41.99 11.12
C GLY A 252 -8.16 -42.65 12.37
N ASP A 253 -7.72 -41.83 13.34
CA ASP A 253 -7.12 -42.33 14.59
C ASP A 253 -8.17 -43.04 15.45
N TRP A 254 -9.38 -42.48 15.52
CA TRP A 254 -10.51 -43.12 16.19
C TRP A 254 -10.89 -44.45 15.52
N LEU A 255 -10.86 -44.54 14.18
CA LEU A 255 -11.10 -45.80 13.45
C LEU A 255 -10.03 -46.86 13.74
N LEU A 256 -8.76 -46.45 13.81
CA LEU A 256 -7.65 -47.34 14.14
C LEU A 256 -7.77 -47.86 15.57
N ARG A 257 -8.02 -46.96 16.53
CA ARG A 257 -8.18 -47.30 17.96
C ARG A 257 -9.40 -48.19 18.23
N THR A 258 -10.47 -48.03 17.46
CA THR A 258 -11.67 -48.88 17.55
C THR A 258 -11.61 -50.13 16.67
N GLU A 259 -10.43 -50.43 16.10
CA GLU A 259 -10.17 -51.61 15.26
C GLU A 259 -11.09 -51.70 14.02
N LYS A 260 -11.63 -50.56 13.56
CA LYS A 260 -12.50 -50.49 12.37
C LYS A 260 -11.71 -50.37 11.07
N VAL A 261 -10.41 -50.08 11.13
CA VAL A 261 -9.49 -49.98 9.98
C VAL A 261 -8.16 -50.64 10.36
N ALA A 262 -7.59 -51.42 9.44
CA ALA A 262 -6.28 -52.05 9.63
C ALA A 262 -5.14 -51.02 9.50
N GLU A 263 -4.04 -51.24 10.21
CA GLU A 263 -2.86 -50.34 10.22
C GLU A 263 -2.31 -50.04 8.80
N VAL A 264 -2.27 -51.06 7.94
CA VAL A 264 -1.84 -50.92 6.53
C VAL A 264 -2.76 -49.98 5.74
N GLU A 265 -4.08 -50.10 5.93
CA GLU A 265 -5.06 -49.23 5.27
C GLU A 265 -4.99 -47.82 5.85
N TYR A 266 -4.76 -47.68 7.16
CA TYR A 266 -4.55 -46.39 7.81
C TYR A 266 -3.35 -45.65 7.22
N GLU A 267 -2.19 -46.30 7.11
CA GLU A 267 -1.00 -45.68 6.50
C GLU A 267 -1.24 -45.28 5.04
N ALA A 268 -1.92 -46.13 4.26
CA ALA A 268 -2.24 -45.84 2.86
C ALA A 268 -3.11 -44.59 2.73
N LYS A 269 -4.17 -44.47 3.54
CA LYS A 269 -5.06 -43.30 3.56
C LYS A 269 -4.39 -42.03 4.09
N GLN A 270 -3.45 -42.15 5.03
CA GLN A 270 -2.62 -41.02 5.48
C GLN A 270 -1.67 -40.54 4.37
N LYS A 271 -1.06 -41.47 3.61
CA LYS A 271 -0.25 -41.13 2.42
C LYS A 271 -1.09 -40.43 1.35
N GLN A 272 -2.28 -40.96 1.04
CA GLN A 272 -3.22 -40.34 0.10
C GLN A 272 -3.57 -38.90 0.53
N ALA A 273 -3.84 -38.66 1.82
CA ALA A 273 -4.11 -37.33 2.35
C ALA A 273 -2.92 -36.37 2.18
N LYS A 274 -1.68 -36.84 2.42
CA LYS A 274 -0.46 -36.04 2.17
C LYS A 274 -0.30 -35.70 0.70
N SER A 275 -0.58 -36.63 -0.21
CA SER A 275 -0.54 -36.39 -1.66
C SER A 275 -1.57 -35.36 -2.12
N ILE A 276 -2.78 -35.36 -1.53
CA ILE A 276 -3.80 -34.32 -1.80
C ILE A 276 -3.29 -32.94 -1.36
N LEU A 277 -2.62 -32.85 -0.20
CA LEU A 277 -2.13 -31.59 0.36
C LEU A 277 -0.91 -31.02 -0.36
N ASN A 278 0.01 -31.88 -0.82
CA ASN A 278 1.26 -31.45 -1.43
C ASN A 278 1.15 -31.18 -2.95
N GLY A 279 0.01 -31.51 -3.57
CA GLY A 279 -0.08 -31.61 -5.02
C GLY A 279 0.72 -32.79 -5.53
N SER A 280 0.40 -33.29 -6.72
CA SER A 280 1.08 -34.43 -7.36
C SER A 280 2.51 -34.07 -7.80
N GLU A 281 3.43 -33.85 -6.85
CA GLU A 281 4.88 -33.84 -7.06
C GLU A 281 5.47 -35.17 -6.57
N THR A 282 5.59 -36.09 -7.54
CA THR A 282 6.68 -37.06 -7.75
C THR A 282 7.48 -37.53 -6.54
N LEU A 283 7.10 -38.70 -6.02
CA LEU A 283 8.06 -39.73 -5.63
C LEU A 283 8.44 -40.47 -6.92
N GLU A 284 9.48 -40.04 -7.62
CA GLU A 284 10.28 -40.78 -8.62
C GLU A 284 11.06 -39.78 -9.50
N SER A 285 12.34 -39.57 -9.21
CA SER A 285 13.30 -39.16 -10.25
C SER A 285 14.71 -39.58 -9.84
N GLU A 286 15.17 -40.68 -10.42
CA GLU A 286 16.55 -41.15 -10.39
C GLU A 286 17.50 -40.17 -11.14
N ASN A 287 18.66 -39.92 -10.53
CA ASN A 287 19.97 -39.62 -11.14
C ASN A 287 20.06 -38.80 -12.45
N ILE A 288 19.58 -37.56 -12.45
CA ILE A 288 20.12 -36.50 -13.32
C ILE A 288 20.94 -35.55 -12.45
N LYS A 289 22.24 -35.38 -12.75
CA LYS A 289 23.03 -34.30 -12.13
C LYS A 289 22.46 -32.97 -12.64
N LYS A 290 21.85 -32.20 -11.74
CA LYS A 290 21.26 -30.88 -12.02
C LYS A 290 22.20 -29.80 -11.49
N VAL A 291 22.50 -28.79 -12.30
CA VAL A 291 23.27 -27.62 -11.86
C VAL A 291 22.32 -26.44 -11.71
N LEU A 292 22.24 -25.90 -10.50
CA LEU A 292 21.38 -24.76 -10.15
C LEU A 292 22.20 -23.47 -10.13
N VAL A 293 21.90 -22.55 -11.03
CA VAL A 293 22.47 -21.20 -11.03
C VAL A 293 21.49 -20.25 -10.35
N VAL A 294 21.89 -19.69 -9.20
CA VAL A 294 21.12 -18.70 -8.43
C VAL A 294 21.79 -17.34 -8.55
N ALA A 295 21.10 -16.38 -9.18
CA ALA A 295 21.60 -15.02 -9.36
C ALA A 295 20.45 -14.01 -9.32
N SER A 296 20.77 -12.73 -9.12
CA SER A 296 19.81 -11.65 -9.39
C SER A 296 19.56 -11.59 -10.91
N VAL A 297 18.36 -11.18 -11.34
CA VAL A 297 18.02 -11.08 -12.78
C VAL A 297 19.03 -10.18 -13.52
N VAL A 298 19.45 -9.08 -12.90
CA VAL A 298 20.44 -8.14 -13.47
C VAL A 298 21.82 -8.77 -13.59
N SER A 299 22.34 -9.35 -12.51
CA SER A 299 23.66 -10.01 -12.51
C SER A 299 23.71 -11.20 -13.47
N PHE A 300 22.60 -11.92 -13.61
CA PHE A 300 22.49 -13.03 -14.55
C PHE A 300 22.52 -12.54 -16.00
N ILE A 301 21.76 -11.49 -16.33
CA ILE A 301 21.74 -10.89 -17.67
C ILE A 301 23.12 -10.37 -18.07
N GLU A 302 23.86 -9.74 -17.16
CA GLU A 302 25.23 -9.25 -17.40
C GLU A 302 26.26 -10.38 -17.56
N TRP A 303 26.13 -11.44 -16.76
CA TRP A 303 27.00 -12.61 -16.86
C TRP A 303 26.73 -13.46 -18.11
N PHE A 304 25.50 -13.44 -18.63
CA PHE A 304 25.06 -14.30 -19.73
C PHE A 304 25.59 -13.83 -21.10
N ASN A 305 26.82 -14.25 -21.43
CA ASN A 305 27.44 -14.06 -22.73
C ASN A 305 27.64 -15.40 -23.49
N LYS A 306 28.02 -15.31 -24.77
CA LYS A 306 28.16 -16.48 -25.66
C LYS A 306 29.27 -17.44 -25.20
N GLU A 307 30.37 -16.91 -24.65
CA GLU A 307 31.51 -17.70 -24.14
C GLU A 307 31.13 -18.54 -22.91
N ASN A 308 30.44 -17.96 -21.93
CA ASN A 308 29.99 -18.65 -20.72
C ASN A 308 28.98 -19.76 -21.05
N LEU A 309 28.19 -19.58 -22.12
CA LEU A 309 27.24 -20.57 -22.62
C LEU A 309 27.93 -21.80 -23.21
N GLU A 310 28.94 -21.57 -24.06
CA GLU A 310 29.71 -22.63 -24.70
C GLU A 310 30.55 -23.41 -23.66
N TYR A 311 31.06 -22.72 -22.65
CA TYR A 311 31.77 -23.35 -21.53
C TYR A 311 30.88 -24.32 -20.74
N LEU A 312 29.64 -23.92 -20.42
CA LEU A 312 28.68 -24.78 -19.71
C LEU A 312 28.26 -25.99 -20.54
N LYS A 313 28.03 -25.82 -21.86
CA LYS A 313 27.63 -26.91 -22.75
C LYS A 313 28.74 -27.93 -22.98
N ASN A 314 30.00 -27.49 -23.07
CA ASN A 314 31.13 -28.36 -23.40
C ASN A 314 31.66 -29.16 -22.20
N ASN A 315 31.47 -28.68 -20.96
CA ASN A 315 32.08 -29.29 -19.77
C ASN A 315 31.11 -30.08 -18.87
N LEU A 316 29.80 -30.01 -19.12
CA LEU A 316 28.81 -30.62 -18.24
C LEU A 316 27.72 -31.36 -19.04
N ASN A 317 27.70 -32.69 -18.92
CA ASN A 317 26.56 -33.51 -19.36
C ASN A 317 25.43 -33.45 -18.31
N CYS A 318 24.91 -32.24 -18.04
CA CYS A 318 23.99 -31.94 -16.95
C CYS A 318 22.84 -31.03 -17.40
N GLU A 319 21.70 -31.12 -16.71
CA GLU A 319 20.57 -30.22 -16.92
C GLU A 319 20.81 -28.92 -16.12
N VAL A 320 20.83 -27.76 -16.82
CA VAL A 320 21.10 -26.46 -16.18
C VAL A 320 19.79 -25.77 -15.83
N HIS A 321 19.56 -25.63 -14.53
CA HIS A 321 18.42 -24.96 -13.95
C HIS A 321 18.83 -23.54 -13.56
N VAL A 322 18.16 -22.54 -14.11
CA VAL A 322 18.38 -21.13 -13.75
C VAL A 322 17.24 -20.72 -12.83
N ALA A 323 17.57 -20.33 -11.61
CA ALA A 323 16.59 -19.98 -10.62
C ALA A 323 16.75 -18.51 -10.22
N CYS A 324 15.79 -17.69 -10.63
CA CYS A 324 15.82 -16.24 -10.48
C CYS A 324 14.45 -15.75 -10.00
N ASN A 325 14.43 -14.64 -9.27
CA ASN A 325 13.18 -13.96 -8.91
C ASN A 325 12.73 -13.08 -10.08
N PHE A 326 11.85 -13.61 -10.93
CA PHE A 326 11.27 -12.87 -12.04
C PHE A 326 10.16 -11.91 -11.59
N ASP A 327 9.79 -11.86 -10.30
CA ASP A 327 8.71 -10.98 -9.82
C ASP A 327 9.20 -9.57 -9.43
N TYR A 328 10.49 -9.42 -9.10
CA TYR A 328 11.12 -8.12 -8.82
C TYR A 328 11.57 -7.47 -10.14
N MET A 329 10.59 -7.05 -10.95
CA MET A 329 10.82 -6.36 -12.21
C MET A 329 10.70 -4.85 -12.02
N ASP A 330 11.70 -4.09 -12.45
CA ASP A 330 11.57 -2.64 -12.59
C ASP A 330 10.78 -2.37 -13.89
N ASP A 331 9.67 -1.63 -13.82
CA ASP A 331 8.68 -1.40 -14.91
C ASP A 331 9.28 -0.98 -16.28
N THR A 332 10.53 -0.53 -16.32
CA THR A 332 11.21 -0.10 -17.55
C THR A 332 11.78 -1.23 -18.41
N ASP A 333 11.87 -2.47 -17.93
CA ASP A 333 12.66 -3.54 -18.59
C ASP A 333 11.89 -4.86 -18.87
N GLU A 334 10.56 -4.83 -18.82
CA GLU A 334 9.71 -6.02 -19.00
C GLU A 334 9.85 -6.64 -20.41
N THR A 335 10.04 -5.80 -21.44
CA THR A 335 10.15 -6.27 -22.84
C THR A 335 11.49 -6.99 -23.08
N ARG A 336 12.60 -6.40 -22.62
CA ARG A 336 13.94 -6.97 -22.74
C ARG A 336 14.05 -8.28 -21.94
N THR A 337 13.47 -8.32 -20.75
CA THR A 337 13.47 -9.52 -19.91
C THR A 337 12.69 -10.66 -20.57
N ARG A 338 11.54 -10.39 -21.21
CA ARG A 338 10.80 -11.39 -21.99
C ARG A 338 11.60 -11.93 -23.18
N GLU A 339 12.33 -11.05 -23.89
CA GLU A 339 13.24 -11.47 -24.96
C GLU A 339 14.37 -12.37 -24.43
N TYR A 340 14.95 -12.03 -23.28
CA TYR A 340 15.97 -12.85 -22.63
C TYR A 340 15.43 -14.20 -22.14
N ILE A 341 14.24 -14.22 -21.52
CA ILE A 341 13.56 -15.46 -21.11
C ILE A 341 13.30 -16.35 -22.34
N ALA A 342 12.84 -15.76 -23.44
CA ALA A 342 12.61 -16.50 -24.69
C ALA A 342 13.93 -17.07 -25.26
N LYS A 343 15.03 -16.30 -25.20
CA LYS A 343 16.36 -16.74 -25.64
C LYS A 343 16.88 -17.90 -24.77
N LEU A 344 16.73 -17.82 -23.45
CA LEU A 344 17.15 -18.87 -22.51
C LEU A 344 16.39 -20.18 -22.73
N LYS A 345 15.06 -20.09 -22.92
CA LYS A 345 14.24 -21.27 -23.26
C LYS A 345 14.65 -21.89 -24.59
N LYS A 346 15.00 -21.07 -25.59
CA LYS A 346 15.46 -21.55 -26.90
C LYS A 346 16.80 -22.30 -26.83
N GLU A 347 17.67 -21.91 -25.91
CA GLU A 347 18.99 -22.53 -25.69
C GLU A 347 18.94 -23.78 -24.77
N GLY A 348 17.75 -24.20 -24.32
CA GLY A 348 17.54 -25.43 -23.55
C GLY A 348 17.62 -25.29 -22.02
N PHE A 349 17.61 -24.07 -21.47
CA PHE A 349 17.65 -23.85 -20.02
C PHE A 349 16.26 -23.99 -19.37
N ILE A 350 16.21 -24.64 -18.21
CA ILE A 350 14.99 -24.71 -17.39
C ILE A 350 14.98 -23.54 -16.41
N LEU A 351 13.97 -22.69 -16.52
CA LEU A 351 13.83 -21.49 -15.69
C LEU A 351 12.90 -21.76 -14.51
N HIS A 352 13.40 -21.51 -13.30
CA HIS A 352 12.64 -21.57 -12.05
C HIS A 352 12.41 -20.16 -11.54
N ASN A 353 11.15 -19.78 -11.36
CA ASN A 353 10.82 -18.49 -10.74
C ASN A 353 10.89 -18.63 -9.21
N ILE A 354 12.01 -18.22 -8.61
CA ILE A 354 12.15 -18.20 -7.16
C ILE A 354 11.41 -16.98 -6.62
N HIS A 355 10.28 -17.22 -5.98
CA HIS A 355 9.65 -16.22 -5.14
C HIS A 355 10.45 -16.13 -3.85
N LEU A 356 11.41 -15.19 -3.77
CA LEU A 356 12.06 -14.89 -2.49
C LEU A 356 11.00 -14.32 -1.56
N THR A 357 10.43 -15.16 -0.70
CA THR A 357 9.63 -14.70 0.43
C THR A 357 10.58 -13.99 1.38
N LEU A 358 10.83 -12.70 1.14
CA LEU A 358 11.54 -11.83 2.06
C LEU A 358 10.75 -11.81 3.36
N LYS A 359 11.15 -12.65 4.32
CA LYS A 359 10.65 -12.59 5.68
C LYS A 359 11.20 -11.30 6.27
N ILE A 360 10.38 -10.26 6.33
CA ILE A 360 10.73 -8.99 6.96
C ILE A 360 11.22 -9.31 8.38
N ASN A 361 12.51 -9.07 8.63
CA ASN A 361 13.09 -9.28 9.94
C ASN A 361 12.73 -8.11 10.85
N TRP A 362 11.61 -8.23 11.56
CA TRP A 362 11.15 -7.23 12.54
C TRP A 362 12.07 -7.12 13.77
N LYS A 363 13.05 -8.02 13.93
CA LYS A 363 14.08 -7.96 14.99
C LYS A 363 15.41 -7.38 14.48
N TYR A 364 15.48 -6.96 13.21
CA TYR A 364 16.69 -6.33 12.67
C TYR A 364 16.95 -5.02 13.40
N SER A 365 18.12 -4.92 14.02
CA SER A 365 18.58 -3.77 14.78
C SER A 365 20.03 -3.52 14.42
N ASP A 366 20.29 -2.41 13.74
CA ASP A 366 21.64 -1.98 13.37
C ASP A 366 21.90 -0.59 13.96
N PHE A 367 22.81 -0.53 14.92
CA PHE A 367 23.20 0.72 15.58
C PHE A 367 23.80 1.74 14.61
N SER A 368 24.52 1.27 13.58
CA SER A 368 25.05 2.13 12.53
C SER A 368 23.93 2.80 11.75
N LEU A 369 22.89 2.02 11.40
CA LEU A 369 21.71 2.54 10.70
C LEU A 369 20.93 3.55 11.57
N TYR A 370 20.77 3.28 12.87
CA TYR A 370 20.14 4.24 13.78
C TYR A 370 20.93 5.55 13.88
N LYS A 371 22.27 5.48 13.97
CA LYS A 371 23.13 6.66 13.98
C LYS A 371 23.00 7.47 12.70
N ASP A 372 22.96 6.81 11.55
CA ASP A 372 22.75 7.43 10.24
C ASP A 372 21.39 8.12 10.14
N ILE A 373 20.31 7.44 10.51
CA ILE A 373 18.94 7.98 10.49
C ILE A 373 18.81 9.15 11.45
N PHE A 374 19.37 9.02 12.65
CA PHE A 374 19.34 10.07 13.67
C PHE A 374 20.13 11.31 13.22
N GLY A 375 21.34 11.12 12.69
CA GLY A 375 22.14 12.20 12.13
C GLY A 375 21.45 12.92 10.97
N PHE A 376 20.82 12.17 10.05
CA PHE A 376 19.99 12.72 9.00
C PHE A 376 18.82 13.56 9.57
N SER A 377 18.11 13.01 10.56
CA SER A 377 16.95 13.66 11.20
C SER A 377 17.31 14.96 11.92
N ILE A 378 18.49 15.03 12.54
CA ILE A 378 19.00 16.27 13.16
C ILE A 378 19.14 17.36 12.10
N TRP A 379 19.79 17.07 10.96
CA TRP A 379 19.98 18.08 9.92
C TRP A 379 18.66 18.53 9.29
N VAL A 380 17.72 17.62 9.09
CA VAL A 380 16.36 17.96 8.64
C VAL A 380 15.65 18.86 9.65
N THR A 381 15.81 18.59 10.94
CA THR A 381 15.23 19.40 12.03
C THR A 381 15.82 20.80 12.06
N ILE A 382 17.15 20.92 12.01
CA ILE A 382 17.86 22.21 11.94
C ILE A 382 17.40 23.01 10.72
N SER A 383 17.35 22.37 9.56
CA SER A 383 16.88 22.98 8.32
C SER A 383 15.44 23.50 8.45
N SER A 384 14.55 22.71 9.05
CA SER A 384 13.14 23.09 9.26
C SER A 384 12.98 24.25 10.23
N LEU A 385 13.76 24.27 11.32
CA LEU A 385 13.80 25.39 12.26
C LEU A 385 14.31 26.67 11.59
N ALA A 386 15.38 26.55 10.81
CA ALA A 386 15.96 27.69 10.09
C ALA A 386 14.97 28.31 9.08
N GLN A 387 14.19 27.50 8.37
CA GLN A 387 13.12 28.01 7.50
C GLN A 387 12.05 28.81 8.25
N ARG A 388 11.73 28.41 9.49
CA ARG A 388 10.77 29.15 10.33
C ARG A 388 11.27 30.54 10.74
N LEU A 389 12.59 30.77 10.74
CA LEU A 389 13.18 32.09 10.98
C LEU A 389 12.98 33.08 9.82
N VAL A 390 12.33 32.65 8.73
CA VAL A 390 12.00 33.56 7.62
C VAL A 390 10.61 34.16 7.77
N PHE A 391 9.57 33.34 7.83
CA PHE A 391 8.17 33.83 7.89
C PHE A 391 7.59 33.92 9.29
N ASN A 392 7.85 32.92 10.14
CA ASN A 392 7.14 32.81 11.41
C ASN A 392 7.63 33.82 12.45
N ILE A 393 8.86 34.32 12.29
CA ILE A 393 9.43 35.35 13.18
C ILE A 393 9.00 36.76 12.77
N THR A 394 8.55 36.96 11.52
CA THR A 394 8.21 38.29 10.99
C THR A 394 7.12 39.01 11.77
N PRO A 395 6.01 38.38 12.21
CA PRO A 395 5.04 39.03 13.08
C PRO A 395 5.66 39.57 14.38
N SER A 396 6.59 38.81 14.99
CA SER A 396 7.29 39.25 16.19
C SER A 396 8.18 40.46 15.91
N ILE A 397 8.90 40.47 14.79
CA ILE A 397 9.75 41.61 14.39
C ILE A 397 8.88 42.84 14.11
N LEU A 398 7.79 42.70 13.35
CA LEU A 398 6.88 43.81 13.07
C LEU A 398 6.23 44.37 14.34
N GLY A 399 5.93 43.50 15.31
CA GLY A 399 5.42 43.93 16.62
C GLY A 399 6.41 44.73 17.44
N THR A 400 7.72 44.50 17.28
CA THR A 400 8.76 45.21 18.02
C THR A 400 9.20 46.50 17.35
N VAL A 401 9.31 46.54 16.02
CA VAL A 401 9.89 47.69 15.30
C VAL A 401 8.91 48.52 14.47
N ALA A 402 7.66 48.06 14.31
CA ALA A 402 6.63 48.74 13.53
C ALA A 402 5.34 48.92 14.35
N SER A 403 4.26 48.20 14.02
CA SER A 403 2.95 48.38 14.66
C SER A 403 2.09 47.13 14.60
N SER A 404 1.02 47.09 15.40
CA SER A 404 -0.01 46.03 15.33
C SER A 404 -0.74 46.01 13.98
N ALA A 405 -0.92 47.17 13.34
CA ALA A 405 -1.47 47.28 11.99
C ALA A 405 -0.55 46.62 10.94
N ALA A 406 0.78 46.75 11.11
CA ALA A 406 1.76 46.09 10.26
C ALA A 406 1.66 44.56 10.36
N ILE A 407 1.44 44.00 11.56
CA ILE A 407 1.22 42.56 11.75
C ILE A 407 -0.03 42.09 10.99
N ALA A 408 -1.13 42.84 11.08
CA ALA A 408 -2.39 42.49 10.41
C ALA A 408 -2.22 42.46 8.88
N LEU A 409 -1.53 43.46 8.31
CA LEU A 409 -1.25 43.53 6.87
C LEU A 409 -0.33 42.39 6.42
N PHE A 410 0.68 42.02 7.23
CA PHE A 410 1.54 40.87 6.95
C PHE A 410 0.77 39.54 6.99
N GLY A 411 -0.27 39.42 7.83
CA GLY A 411 -1.15 38.26 7.84
C GLY A 411 -1.80 37.96 6.48
N ILE A 412 -2.16 39.00 5.74
CA ILE A 412 -2.68 38.88 4.35
C ILE A 412 -1.58 38.33 3.43
N VAL A 413 -0.37 38.90 3.52
CA VAL A 413 0.79 38.48 2.73
C VAL A 413 1.12 37.00 2.97
N ALA A 414 1.25 36.60 4.23
CA ALA A 414 1.58 35.24 4.63
C ALA A 414 0.51 34.22 4.18
N THR A 415 -0.77 34.61 4.19
CA THR A 415 -1.86 33.73 3.76
C THR A 415 -1.79 33.45 2.26
N ILE A 416 -1.61 34.48 1.43
CA ILE A 416 -1.53 34.33 -0.04
C ILE A 416 -0.25 33.60 -0.45
N GLU A 417 0.87 33.86 0.23
CA GLU A 417 2.10 33.10 0.01
C GLU A 417 1.91 31.62 0.35
N GLY A 418 1.30 31.29 1.50
CA GLY A 418 1.09 29.90 1.91
C GLY A 418 0.25 29.11 0.91
N TYR A 419 -0.78 29.72 0.31
CA TYR A 419 -1.54 29.10 -0.79
C TYR A 419 -0.69 28.90 -2.04
N THR A 420 0.10 29.91 -2.41
CA THR A 420 1.04 29.83 -3.54
C THR A 420 2.06 28.71 -3.35
N TYR A 421 2.64 28.60 -2.16
CA TYR A 421 3.58 27.54 -1.79
C TYR A 421 2.92 26.16 -1.88
N THR A 422 1.71 26.00 -1.35
CA THR A 422 0.99 24.72 -1.37
C THR A 422 0.72 24.25 -2.80
N ILE A 423 0.24 25.13 -3.67
CA ILE A 423 -0.05 24.80 -5.08
C ILE A 423 1.22 24.39 -5.83
N THR A 424 2.31 25.14 -5.63
CA THR A 424 3.57 24.92 -6.38
C THR A 424 4.34 23.69 -5.91
N THR A 425 4.19 23.29 -4.64
CA THR A 425 4.94 22.17 -4.04
C THR A 425 4.19 20.84 -4.03
N ALA A 426 2.91 20.81 -4.40
CA ALA A 426 2.07 19.61 -4.43
C ALA A 426 2.69 18.42 -5.21
N ILE A 427 3.62 18.70 -6.13
CA ILE A 427 4.21 17.72 -7.05
C ILE A 427 5.55 17.17 -6.54
N ASN A 428 6.16 17.80 -5.51
CA ASN A 428 7.52 17.50 -5.06
C ASN A 428 7.69 16.05 -4.57
N GLY A 429 6.68 15.48 -3.89
CA GLY A 429 6.75 14.13 -3.32
C GLY A 429 6.72 13.01 -4.35
N MET A 430 6.31 13.29 -5.60
CA MET A 430 6.08 12.25 -6.61
C MET A 430 7.37 11.76 -7.29
N PHE A 431 8.49 12.48 -7.15
CA PHE A 431 9.72 12.18 -7.90
C PHE A 431 10.80 11.47 -7.08
N MET A 432 10.65 11.34 -5.77
CA MET A 432 11.66 10.71 -4.92
C MET A 432 12.00 9.26 -5.33
N PRO A 433 11.02 8.37 -5.61
CA PRO A 433 11.33 7.02 -6.07
C PRO A 433 12.08 6.99 -7.40
N LYS A 434 11.66 7.86 -8.35
CA LYS A 434 12.29 7.96 -9.67
C LYS A 434 13.74 8.44 -9.57
N ILE A 435 14.00 9.45 -8.73
CA ILE A 435 15.35 9.97 -8.50
C ILE A 435 16.23 8.91 -7.81
N SER A 436 15.70 8.16 -6.84
CA SER A 436 16.44 7.06 -6.20
C SER A 436 16.94 6.03 -7.22
N ARG A 437 16.06 5.59 -8.13
CA ARG A 437 16.42 4.63 -9.20
C ARG A 437 17.47 5.18 -10.15
N ILE A 438 17.37 6.46 -10.54
CA ILE A 438 18.39 7.12 -11.39
C ILE A 438 19.77 7.04 -10.73
N TYR A 439 19.84 7.27 -9.41
CA TYR A 439 21.10 7.19 -8.66
C TYR A 439 21.63 5.76 -8.52
N GLU A 440 20.76 4.78 -8.25
CA GLU A 440 21.14 3.37 -8.18
C GLU A 440 21.76 2.87 -9.50
N ARG A 441 21.30 3.38 -10.64
CA ARG A 441 21.80 3.04 -11.98
C ARG A 441 22.98 3.90 -12.45
N GLY A 442 23.40 4.90 -11.68
CA GLY A 442 24.48 5.83 -12.08
C GLY A 442 24.11 6.84 -13.18
N GLY A 443 22.82 7.02 -13.49
CA GLY A 443 22.30 7.90 -14.57
C GLY A 443 22.29 9.40 -14.24
N GLU A 444 23.24 9.88 -13.43
CA GLU A 444 23.23 11.23 -12.83
C GLU A 444 23.29 12.36 -13.87
N LYS A 445 23.93 12.15 -15.02
CA LYS A 445 24.04 13.17 -16.08
C LYS A 445 22.98 12.99 -17.16
N ASP A 446 22.72 11.75 -17.56
CA ASP A 446 21.91 11.44 -18.73
C ASP A 446 20.41 11.44 -18.42
N GLU A 447 20.01 11.16 -17.17
CA GLU A 447 18.59 11.06 -16.79
C GLU A 447 18.15 12.17 -15.83
N LEU A 448 18.99 12.53 -14.85
CA LEU A 448 18.60 13.53 -13.83
C LEU A 448 18.46 14.93 -14.43
N MET A 449 19.39 15.35 -15.29
CA MET A 449 19.38 16.70 -15.86
C MET A 449 18.15 16.95 -16.77
N PRO A 450 17.79 16.04 -17.70
CA PRO A 450 16.53 16.17 -18.44
C PRO A 450 15.29 16.16 -17.54
N LEU A 451 15.27 15.33 -16.49
CA LEU A 451 14.19 15.31 -15.51
C LEU A 451 14.06 16.65 -14.79
N MET A 452 15.18 17.21 -14.33
CA MET A 452 15.25 18.53 -13.71
C MET A 452 14.71 19.61 -14.62
N LEU A 453 15.14 19.65 -15.90
CA LEU A 453 14.67 20.63 -16.86
C LEU A 453 13.15 20.53 -17.11
N SER A 454 12.65 19.32 -17.32
CA SER A 454 11.23 19.11 -17.61
C SER A 454 10.34 19.48 -16.43
N VAL A 455 10.67 19.02 -15.22
CA VAL A 455 9.88 19.31 -14.03
C VAL A 455 10.06 20.77 -13.61
N GLY A 456 11.29 21.27 -13.67
CA GLY A 456 11.61 22.65 -13.32
C GLY A 456 10.88 23.66 -14.19
N LYS A 457 10.85 23.48 -15.52
CA LYS A 457 10.06 24.33 -16.44
C LYS A 457 8.58 24.31 -16.11
N PHE A 458 8.03 23.14 -15.81
CA PHE A 458 6.62 23.00 -15.45
C PHE A 458 6.29 23.74 -14.15
N GLN A 459 7.12 23.58 -13.11
CA GLN A 459 6.95 24.31 -11.84
C GLN A 459 7.15 25.82 -12.01
N TYR A 460 8.11 26.22 -12.83
CA TYR A 460 8.35 27.63 -13.17
C TYR A 460 7.16 28.21 -13.94
N ALA A 461 6.52 27.44 -14.83
CA ALA A 461 5.31 27.85 -15.56
C ALA A 461 4.13 28.09 -14.61
N ILE A 462 3.85 27.15 -13.70
CA ILE A 462 2.76 27.27 -12.72
C ILE A 462 3.00 28.48 -11.82
N ASN A 463 4.20 28.59 -11.27
CA ASN A 463 4.50 29.69 -10.35
C ASN A 463 4.54 31.04 -11.09
N GLY A 464 5.03 31.05 -12.33
CA GLY A 464 4.99 32.21 -13.21
C GLY A 464 3.59 32.68 -13.55
N LEU A 465 2.61 31.77 -13.69
CA LEU A 465 1.21 32.12 -13.86
C LEU A 465 0.66 32.82 -12.61
N ILE A 466 1.00 32.33 -11.42
CA ILE A 466 0.58 32.93 -10.15
C ILE A 466 1.18 34.33 -10.02
N VAL A 467 2.49 34.49 -10.28
CA VAL A 467 3.19 35.77 -10.23
C VAL A 467 2.63 36.75 -11.25
N ALA A 468 2.50 36.36 -12.53
CA ALA A 468 1.97 37.20 -13.59
C ALA A 468 0.50 37.58 -13.33
N GLY A 469 -0.33 36.60 -12.96
CA GLY A 469 -1.73 36.84 -12.60
C GLY A 469 -1.85 37.84 -11.46
N PHE A 470 -1.13 37.64 -10.36
CA PHE A 470 -1.18 38.56 -9.23
C PHE A 470 -0.59 39.94 -9.58
N ALA A 471 0.45 40.03 -10.41
CA ALA A 471 0.99 41.31 -10.86
C ALA A 471 0.01 42.12 -11.73
N VAL A 472 -0.85 41.43 -12.48
CA VAL A 472 -1.81 42.08 -13.39
C VAL A 472 -3.10 42.46 -12.66
N VAL A 473 -3.74 41.53 -11.93
CA VAL A 473 -5.04 41.73 -11.27
C VAL A 473 -4.99 41.84 -9.74
N GLY A 474 -3.86 41.52 -9.10
CA GLY A 474 -3.74 41.43 -7.65
C GLY A 474 -4.06 42.74 -6.92
N LYS A 475 -3.75 43.90 -7.51
CA LYS A 475 -4.07 45.20 -6.91
C LYS A 475 -5.58 45.44 -6.84
N GLU A 476 -6.31 45.09 -7.91
CA GLU A 476 -7.77 45.16 -7.97
C GLU A 476 -8.40 44.13 -7.01
N PHE A 477 -7.85 42.91 -6.98
CA PHE A 477 -8.26 41.86 -6.04
C PHE A 477 -8.17 42.33 -4.58
N ILE A 478 -7.02 42.86 -4.15
CA ILE A 478 -6.85 43.34 -2.77
C ILE A 478 -7.81 44.49 -2.47
N ASN A 479 -8.00 45.42 -3.41
CA ASN A 479 -8.94 46.52 -3.24
C ASN A 479 -10.39 46.05 -3.09
N LEU A 480 -10.84 45.10 -3.92
CA LEU A 480 -12.19 44.54 -3.84
C LEU A 480 -12.41 43.69 -2.59
N TRP A 481 -11.37 43.00 -2.13
CA TRP A 481 -11.47 42.06 -1.03
C TRP A 481 -11.33 42.72 0.34
N MET A 482 -10.28 43.54 0.50
CA MET A 482 -9.88 44.11 1.79
C MET A 482 -10.14 45.62 1.86
N GLY A 483 -10.30 46.30 0.73
CA GLY A 483 -10.45 47.74 0.64
C GLY A 483 -9.15 48.50 0.35
N PRO A 484 -9.24 49.81 0.10
CA PRO A 484 -8.12 50.63 -0.37
C PRO A 484 -7.01 50.83 0.68
N THR A 485 -7.32 50.67 1.96
CA THR A 485 -6.37 50.82 3.07
C THR A 485 -5.32 49.70 3.14
N TYR A 486 -5.56 48.57 2.45
CA TYR A 486 -4.68 47.40 2.48
C TYR A 486 -3.88 47.23 1.17
N LEU A 487 -3.85 48.26 0.31
CA LEU A 487 -3.15 48.19 -0.97
C LEU A 487 -1.65 47.89 -0.85
N ASP A 488 -1.03 48.19 0.29
CA ASP A 488 0.37 47.85 0.54
C ASP A 488 0.62 46.33 0.62
N ALA A 489 -0.39 45.54 0.97
CA ALA A 489 -0.30 44.07 0.95
C ALA A 489 -0.04 43.53 -0.46
N TYR A 490 -0.51 44.22 -1.50
CA TYR A 490 -0.25 43.83 -2.89
C TYR A 490 1.25 43.81 -3.20
N TYR A 491 1.99 44.85 -2.80
CA TYR A 491 3.43 44.92 -3.02
C TYR A 491 4.17 43.89 -2.17
N GLY A 492 3.74 43.69 -0.92
CA GLY A 492 4.28 42.65 -0.04
C GLY A 492 4.13 41.24 -0.60
N ILE A 493 2.94 40.90 -1.12
CA ILE A 493 2.67 39.60 -1.75
C ILE A 493 3.61 39.38 -2.94
N LEU A 494 3.70 40.34 -3.87
CA LEU A 494 4.57 40.21 -5.04
C LEU A 494 6.03 39.97 -4.66
N LEU A 495 6.56 40.75 -3.72
CA LEU A 495 7.94 40.61 -3.25
C LEU A 495 8.24 39.21 -2.71
N VAL A 496 7.25 38.61 -2.06
CA VAL A 496 7.41 37.35 -1.35
C VAL A 496 7.18 36.12 -2.25
N ILE A 497 6.28 36.20 -3.25
CA ILE A 497 6.03 35.08 -4.17
C ILE A 497 7.07 34.95 -5.29
N ILE A 498 7.68 36.07 -5.74
CA ILE A 498 8.68 36.09 -6.83
C ILE A 498 9.88 35.15 -6.56
N PRO A 499 10.53 35.17 -5.38
CA PRO A 499 11.64 34.25 -5.08
C PRO A 499 11.27 32.76 -5.21
N GLY A 500 10.00 32.43 -5.02
CA GLY A 500 9.49 31.07 -5.19
C GLY A 500 9.70 30.54 -6.61
N LEU A 501 9.76 31.40 -7.65
CA LEU A 501 9.99 31.01 -9.04
C LEU A 501 11.27 30.18 -9.17
N PHE A 502 12.32 30.64 -8.47
CA PHE A 502 13.64 30.05 -8.57
C PHE A 502 13.72 28.78 -7.73
N PHE A 503 13.41 28.84 -6.43
CA PHE A 503 13.58 27.66 -5.58
C PHE A 503 12.66 26.50 -5.94
N ASN A 504 11.38 26.75 -6.21
CA ASN A 504 10.43 25.67 -6.44
C ASN A 504 10.75 24.87 -7.70
N SER A 505 11.33 25.51 -8.72
CA SER A 505 11.78 24.82 -9.93
C SER A 505 13.01 23.92 -9.73
N MET A 506 13.76 24.10 -8.64
CA MET A 506 14.95 23.30 -8.31
C MET A 506 14.66 22.12 -7.38
N GLN A 507 13.38 21.79 -7.15
CA GLN A 507 13.00 20.76 -6.17
C GLN A 507 13.55 19.38 -6.49
N ILE A 508 13.71 19.03 -7.77
CA ILE A 508 14.36 17.77 -8.17
C ILE A 508 15.82 17.70 -7.67
N ALA A 509 16.59 18.80 -7.77
CA ALA A 509 17.94 18.86 -7.21
C ALA A 509 17.93 18.82 -5.68
N ASN A 510 16.94 19.46 -5.06
CA ASN A 510 16.74 19.42 -3.62
C ASN A 510 16.50 17.97 -3.13
N THR A 511 15.62 17.23 -3.80
CA THR A 511 15.36 15.81 -3.53
C THR A 511 16.59 14.95 -3.83
N ALA A 512 17.32 15.21 -4.90
CA ALA A 512 18.56 14.52 -5.23
C ALA A 512 19.61 14.65 -4.11
N MET A 513 19.74 15.83 -3.51
CA MET A 513 20.63 16.06 -2.37
C MET A 513 20.20 15.27 -1.12
N ILE A 514 18.90 15.05 -0.92
CA ILE A 514 18.37 14.20 0.15
C ILE A 514 18.75 12.74 -0.10
N VAL A 515 18.54 12.24 -1.32
CA VAL A 515 18.92 10.87 -1.73
C VAL A 515 20.42 10.63 -1.53
N ARG A 516 21.26 11.63 -1.80
CA ARG A 516 22.72 11.56 -1.58
C ARG A 516 23.18 11.75 -0.13
N LYS A 517 22.26 11.78 0.84
CA LYS A 517 22.55 12.05 2.26
C LYS A 517 23.34 13.37 2.49
N LYS A 518 23.17 14.38 1.63
CA LYS A 518 23.85 15.70 1.72
C LYS A 518 22.95 16.80 2.30
N VAL A 519 22.06 16.43 3.22
CA VAL A 519 21.08 17.36 3.82
C VAL A 519 21.76 18.40 4.73
N ASN A 520 22.92 18.11 5.28
CA ASN A 520 23.71 19.04 6.07
C ASN A 520 24.05 20.35 5.32
N LEU A 521 24.38 20.26 4.02
CA LEU A 521 24.64 21.45 3.20
C LEU A 521 23.39 22.31 3.03
N GLN A 522 22.21 21.69 2.87
CA GLN A 522 20.94 22.41 2.79
C GLN A 522 20.62 23.12 4.11
N ALA A 523 20.88 22.45 5.24
CA ALA A 523 20.67 23.02 6.57
C ALA A 523 21.52 24.28 6.79
N TRP A 524 22.80 24.26 6.39
CA TRP A 524 23.67 25.44 6.47
C TRP A 524 23.17 26.61 5.64
N VAL A 525 22.72 26.35 4.41
CA VAL A 525 22.14 27.40 3.56
C VAL A 525 20.88 27.98 4.20
N ASN A 526 20.01 27.14 4.76
CA ASN A 526 18.78 27.60 5.39
C ASN A 526 19.06 28.39 6.68
N LEU A 527 20.08 28.01 7.46
CA LEU A 527 20.55 28.78 8.61
C LEU A 527 21.05 30.16 8.20
N GLY A 528 21.92 30.23 7.19
CA GLY A 528 22.42 31.49 6.66
C GLY A 528 21.29 32.39 6.14
N MET A 529 20.35 31.83 5.39
CA MET A 529 19.14 32.52 4.94
C MET A 529 18.33 33.07 6.12
N GLY A 530 18.06 32.26 7.15
CA GLY A 530 17.32 32.68 8.34
C GLY A 530 18.00 33.83 9.08
N MET A 531 19.32 33.74 9.27
CA MET A 531 20.11 34.81 9.90
C MET A 531 20.07 36.11 9.09
N VAL A 532 20.29 36.04 7.77
CA VAL A 532 20.21 37.20 6.89
C VAL A 532 18.83 37.83 6.95
N ASN A 533 17.76 37.03 6.92
CA ASN A 533 16.40 37.54 7.05
C ASN A 533 16.16 38.23 8.40
N VAL A 534 16.55 37.64 9.52
CA VAL A 534 16.32 38.27 10.83
C VAL A 534 17.04 39.61 10.94
N LEU A 535 18.31 39.67 10.52
CA LEU A 535 19.09 40.90 10.56
C LEU A 535 18.51 42.00 9.65
N LEU A 536 18.23 41.67 8.39
CA LEU A 536 17.67 42.62 7.44
C LEU A 536 16.24 43.01 7.79
N SER A 537 15.44 42.09 8.32
CA SER A 537 14.04 42.38 8.67
C SER A 537 13.96 43.36 9.83
N ILE A 538 14.85 43.29 10.82
CA ILE A 538 14.88 44.28 11.92
C ILE A 538 15.20 45.68 11.37
N ILE A 539 16.20 45.78 10.49
CA ILE A 539 16.64 47.05 9.92
C ILE A 539 15.60 47.61 8.94
N LEU A 540 15.16 46.82 7.96
CA LEU A 540 14.27 47.30 6.91
C LEU A 540 12.86 47.56 7.42
N SER A 541 12.38 46.78 8.41
CA SER A 541 11.02 46.97 8.93
C SER A 541 10.90 48.20 9.82
N SER A 542 11.99 48.71 10.39
CA SER A 542 11.94 49.99 11.14
C SER A 542 11.74 51.19 10.21
N TYR A 543 12.27 51.13 8.98
CA TYR A 543 12.10 52.20 7.98
C TYR A 543 10.85 52.03 7.10
N PHE A 544 10.52 50.80 6.71
CA PHE A 544 9.50 50.52 5.69
C PHE A 544 8.35 49.63 6.19
N GLY A 545 8.28 49.34 7.49
CA GLY A 545 7.24 48.50 8.09
C GLY A 545 7.14 47.12 7.42
N VAL A 546 5.93 46.74 7.03
CA VAL A 546 5.63 45.44 6.40
C VAL A 546 6.35 45.24 5.08
N ILE A 547 6.47 46.31 4.29
CA ILE A 547 7.18 46.23 3.00
C ILE A 547 8.65 45.93 3.26
N GLY A 548 9.25 46.53 4.29
CA GLY A 548 10.62 46.24 4.73
C GLY A 548 10.82 44.76 5.09
N ALA A 549 9.88 44.18 5.85
CA ALA A 549 9.91 42.75 6.15
C ALA A 549 9.79 41.89 4.88
N CYS A 550 8.92 42.25 3.94
CA CYS A 550 8.75 41.51 2.67
C CYS A 550 9.99 41.59 1.78
N ILE A 551 10.67 42.75 1.73
CA ILE A 551 11.95 42.92 1.04
C ILE A 551 13.02 42.01 1.66
N SER A 552 13.12 41.98 3.00
CA SER A 552 14.06 41.10 3.70
C SER A 552 13.84 39.63 3.35
N ILE A 553 12.59 39.17 3.42
CA ILE A 553 12.22 37.79 3.05
C ILE A 553 12.63 37.49 1.60
N SER A 554 12.34 38.44 0.69
CA SER A 554 12.66 38.31 -0.73
C SER A 554 14.16 38.16 -0.96
N ILE A 555 14.96 39.03 -0.34
CA ILE A 555 16.43 39.00 -0.43
C ILE A 555 16.97 37.68 0.13
N ALA A 556 16.50 37.24 1.30
CA ALA A 556 16.96 36.01 1.91
C ALA A 556 16.65 34.78 1.03
N TYR A 557 15.45 34.71 0.45
CA TYR A 557 15.08 33.62 -0.47
C TYR A 557 15.84 33.67 -1.79
N MET A 558 16.07 34.85 -2.35
CA MET A 558 16.90 35.00 -3.55
C MET A 558 18.35 34.57 -3.28
N LEU A 559 18.92 34.99 -2.16
CA LEU A 559 20.26 34.57 -1.74
C LEU A 559 20.34 33.04 -1.64
N ARG A 560 19.38 32.41 -0.98
CA ARG A 560 19.29 30.95 -0.90
C ARG A 560 19.24 30.30 -2.27
N ALA A 561 18.41 30.80 -3.18
CA ALA A 561 18.30 30.25 -4.53
C ALA A 561 19.64 30.31 -5.28
N VAL A 562 20.34 31.44 -5.18
CA VAL A 562 21.66 31.64 -5.79
C VAL A 562 22.71 30.68 -5.20
N VAL A 563 22.79 30.59 -3.87
CA VAL A 563 23.74 29.67 -3.20
C VAL A 563 23.46 28.21 -3.57
N LEU A 564 22.19 27.81 -3.66
CA LEU A 564 21.82 26.45 -4.07
C LEU A 564 22.23 26.13 -5.51
N LEU A 565 22.18 27.08 -6.46
CA LEU A 565 22.69 26.86 -7.82
C LEU A 565 24.17 26.44 -7.80
N PHE A 566 25.00 27.11 -6.99
CA PHE A 566 26.42 26.78 -6.87
C PHE A 566 26.65 25.44 -6.18
N ILE A 567 25.90 25.15 -5.11
CA ILE A 567 26.01 23.87 -4.38
C ILE A 567 25.60 22.72 -5.28
N TYR A 568 24.49 22.84 -6.02
CA TYR A 568 24.03 21.78 -6.92
C TYR A 568 25.02 21.54 -8.05
N LYS A 569 25.60 22.59 -8.63
CA LYS A 569 26.69 22.45 -9.61
C LYS A 569 27.89 21.67 -9.04
N ARG A 570 28.35 22.01 -7.83
CA ARG A 570 29.53 21.37 -7.22
C ARG A 570 29.25 19.94 -6.73
N VAL A 571 28.12 19.72 -6.06
CA VAL A 571 27.82 18.45 -5.39
C VAL A 571 27.23 17.45 -6.37
N LEU A 572 26.21 17.85 -7.15
CA LEU A 572 25.52 16.96 -8.09
C LEU A 572 26.25 16.85 -9.44
N LYS A 573 27.28 17.67 -9.70
CA LYS A 573 28.07 17.67 -10.95
C LYS A 573 27.22 17.80 -12.23
N ILE A 574 26.10 18.50 -12.11
CA ILE A 574 25.15 18.80 -13.19
C ILE A 574 25.35 20.21 -13.73
N ASP A 575 24.98 20.42 -15.00
CA ASP A 575 25.11 21.72 -15.66
C ASP A 575 23.97 22.69 -15.28
N MET A 576 24.13 23.36 -14.15
CA MET A 576 23.19 24.39 -13.71
C MET A 576 23.16 25.64 -14.61
N ALA A 577 24.18 25.87 -15.46
CA ALA A 577 24.14 27.01 -16.38
C ALA A 577 23.10 26.77 -17.48
N SER A 578 23.10 25.56 -18.07
CA SER A 578 22.05 25.14 -18.99
C SER A 578 20.65 25.17 -18.34
N PHE A 579 20.54 24.78 -17.06
CA PHE A 579 19.27 24.90 -16.33
C PHE A 579 18.77 26.34 -16.25
N VAL A 580 19.63 27.29 -15.87
CA VAL A 580 19.26 28.71 -15.75
C VAL A 580 18.82 29.29 -17.10
N VAL A 581 19.55 28.98 -18.18
CA VAL A 581 19.21 29.47 -19.53
C VAL A 581 17.89 28.88 -20.02
N ASN A 582 17.75 27.56 -19.95
CA ASN A 582 16.60 26.87 -20.53
C ASN A 582 15.34 26.96 -19.67
N CYS A 583 15.48 27.05 -18.35
CA CYS A 583 14.37 27.20 -17.43
C CYS A 583 14.07 28.68 -17.17
N TYR A 584 14.98 29.43 -16.55
CA TYR A 584 14.67 30.79 -16.08
C TYR A 584 14.55 31.80 -17.21
N PHE A 585 15.54 31.88 -18.09
CA PHE A 585 15.51 32.90 -19.15
C PHE A 585 14.38 32.65 -20.15
N ARG A 586 14.23 31.43 -20.65
CA ARG A 586 13.16 31.11 -21.61
C ARG A 586 11.76 31.21 -21.00
N MET A 587 11.54 30.65 -19.81
CA MET A 587 10.22 30.69 -19.17
C MET A 587 9.90 32.05 -18.52
N GLY A 588 10.92 32.90 -18.30
CA GLY A 588 10.73 34.28 -17.86
C GLY A 588 10.07 35.17 -18.91
N ILE A 589 10.30 34.91 -20.21
CA ILE A 589 9.73 35.68 -21.32
C ILE A 589 8.18 35.70 -21.26
N PRO A 590 7.48 34.54 -21.15
CA PRO A 590 6.03 34.53 -20.96
C PRO A 590 5.52 35.34 -19.77
N ILE A 591 6.21 35.30 -18.64
CA ILE A 591 5.85 36.06 -17.43
C ILE A 591 5.92 37.56 -17.74
N ILE A 592 7.04 38.02 -18.30
CA ILE A 592 7.25 39.44 -18.60
C ILE A 592 6.22 39.94 -19.61
N ILE A 593 6.01 39.21 -20.71
CA ILE A 593 5.01 39.57 -21.74
C ILE A 593 3.62 39.68 -21.12
N THR A 594 3.23 38.70 -20.30
CA THR A 594 1.91 38.70 -19.65
C THR A 594 1.75 39.89 -18.71
N ILE A 595 2.81 40.27 -17.98
CA ILE A 595 2.80 41.47 -17.13
C ILE A 595 2.74 42.75 -17.97
N MET A 596 3.46 42.83 -19.10
CA MET A 596 3.42 44.00 -19.99
C MET A 596 2.03 44.21 -20.61
N LEU A 597 1.29 43.12 -20.87
CA LEU A 597 -0.07 43.16 -21.37
C LEU A 597 -1.09 43.72 -20.37
N ARG A 598 -0.68 44.00 -19.11
CA ARG A 598 -1.51 44.67 -18.10
C ARG A 598 -2.14 45.96 -18.60
N PHE A 599 -1.37 46.81 -19.30
CA PHE A 599 -1.86 48.10 -19.78
C PHE A 599 -2.95 47.94 -20.84
N LEU A 600 -2.74 47.03 -21.79
CA LEU A 600 -3.73 46.68 -22.80
C LEU A 600 -5.00 46.11 -22.17
N MET A 601 -4.85 45.20 -21.20
CA MET A 601 -5.98 44.57 -20.53
C MET A 601 -6.81 45.58 -19.73
N ASN A 602 -6.18 46.53 -19.04
CA ASN A 602 -6.88 47.59 -18.30
C ASN A 602 -7.60 48.59 -19.23
N SER A 603 -7.17 48.72 -20.48
CA SER A 603 -7.87 49.51 -21.51
C SER A 603 -9.09 48.77 -22.08
N LEU A 604 -9.02 47.45 -22.21
CA LEU A 604 -10.10 46.62 -22.79
C LEU A 604 -11.17 46.26 -21.76
N LEU A 605 -10.78 46.03 -20.51
CA LEU A 605 -11.65 45.70 -19.39
C LEU A 605 -11.37 46.68 -18.24
N PRO A 606 -12.16 47.76 -18.09
CA PRO A 606 -11.99 48.70 -16.98
C PRO A 606 -12.18 47.99 -15.64
N ASN A 607 -11.68 48.60 -14.56
CA ASN A 607 -11.83 48.05 -13.22
C ASN A 607 -13.33 47.93 -12.86
N GLY A 608 -13.71 46.83 -12.22
CA GLY A 608 -15.11 46.53 -11.94
C GLY A 608 -15.29 45.62 -10.72
N GLY A 609 -16.49 45.06 -10.55
CA GLY A 609 -16.76 44.12 -9.47
C GLY A 609 -16.13 42.74 -9.70
N TRP A 610 -16.42 41.80 -8.80
CA TRP A 610 -15.89 40.43 -8.82
C TRP A 610 -16.01 39.70 -10.17
N LEU A 611 -17.08 39.95 -10.95
CA LEU A 611 -17.27 39.34 -12.26
C LEU A 611 -16.23 39.80 -13.29
N VAL A 612 -15.87 41.09 -13.28
CA VAL A 612 -14.86 41.64 -14.19
C VAL A 612 -13.48 41.13 -13.81
N LEU A 613 -13.18 41.06 -12.51
CA LEU A 613 -11.94 40.46 -12.00
C LEU A 613 -11.80 38.99 -12.44
N ALA A 614 -12.88 38.20 -12.33
CA ALA A 614 -12.90 36.81 -12.77
C ALA A 614 -12.67 36.68 -14.29
N ALA A 615 -13.32 37.53 -15.09
CA ALA A 615 -13.12 37.56 -16.54
C ALA A 615 -11.67 37.91 -16.91
N LYS A 616 -11.07 38.92 -16.28
CA LYS A 616 -9.65 39.26 -16.43
C LYS A 616 -8.75 38.07 -16.08
N GLY A 617 -9.06 37.37 -14.99
CA GLY A 617 -8.35 36.15 -14.58
C GLY A 617 -8.34 35.07 -15.67
N VAL A 618 -9.50 34.77 -16.27
CA VAL A 618 -9.60 33.78 -17.36
C VAL A 618 -8.79 34.21 -18.59
N VAL A 619 -8.88 35.48 -18.96
CA VAL A 619 -8.12 36.04 -20.09
C VAL A 619 -6.61 35.92 -19.85
N ILE A 620 -6.13 36.27 -18.65
CA ILE A 620 -4.70 36.17 -18.31
C ILE A 620 -4.22 34.73 -18.35
N VAL A 621 -4.99 33.78 -17.82
CA VAL A 621 -4.64 32.36 -17.89
C VAL A 621 -4.52 31.90 -19.34
N GLY A 622 -5.47 32.29 -20.19
CA GLY A 622 -5.44 32.00 -21.63
C GLY A 622 -4.22 32.59 -22.33
N ILE A 623 -3.97 33.90 -22.15
CA ILE A 623 -2.81 34.60 -22.72
C ILE A 623 -1.50 33.94 -22.24
N TYR A 624 -1.35 33.75 -20.93
CA TYR A 624 -0.15 33.17 -20.35
C TYR A 624 0.10 31.75 -20.90
N ALA A 625 -0.95 30.93 -21.01
CA ALA A 625 -0.85 29.59 -21.58
C ALA A 625 -0.39 29.63 -23.05
N VAL A 626 -0.97 30.50 -23.87
CA VAL A 626 -0.59 30.66 -25.28
C VAL A 626 0.86 31.16 -25.41
N VAL A 627 1.25 32.20 -24.67
CA VAL A 627 2.61 32.74 -24.73
C VAL A 627 3.63 31.71 -24.20
N THR A 628 3.29 30.96 -23.16
CA THR A 628 4.14 29.87 -22.64
C THR A 628 4.32 28.77 -23.67
N LEU A 629 3.25 28.35 -24.34
CA LEU A 629 3.33 27.36 -25.41
C LEU A 629 4.18 27.87 -26.57
N LEU A 630 4.00 29.11 -27.02
CA LEU A 630 4.68 29.64 -28.20
C LEU A 630 6.16 29.96 -27.96
N LEU A 631 6.49 30.60 -26.84
CA LEU A 631 7.81 31.19 -26.57
C LEU A 631 8.57 30.50 -25.42
N GLY A 632 7.87 29.87 -24.47
CA GLY A 632 8.49 29.22 -23.31
C GLY A 632 9.00 27.81 -23.60
N LEU A 633 8.31 27.06 -24.48
CA LEU A 633 8.61 25.65 -24.75
C LEU A 633 9.23 25.42 -26.12
N ASN A 634 10.16 24.46 -26.19
CA ASN A 634 10.79 24.06 -27.45
C ASN A 634 9.83 23.22 -28.31
N SER A 635 10.11 23.11 -29.62
CA SER A 635 9.28 22.32 -30.56
C SER A 635 9.04 20.87 -30.12
N GLU A 636 10.06 20.21 -29.57
CA GLU A 636 9.92 18.84 -29.06
C GLU A 636 9.01 18.75 -27.81
N GLU A 637 9.13 19.73 -26.90
CA GLU A 637 8.35 19.81 -25.67
C GLU A 637 6.87 20.12 -25.97
N ARG A 638 6.63 21.05 -26.90
CA ARG A 638 5.29 21.33 -27.44
C ARG A 638 4.66 20.08 -28.02
N ASN A 639 5.41 19.32 -28.83
CA ASN A 639 4.92 18.11 -29.45
C ASN A 639 4.59 17.02 -28.41
N LYS A 640 5.36 16.92 -27.32
CA LYS A 640 5.06 16.00 -26.21
C LYS A 640 3.78 16.37 -25.46
N LEU A 641 3.44 17.67 -25.36
CA LEU A 641 2.20 18.13 -24.73
C LEU A 641 0.97 17.99 -25.64
N LEU A 642 1.13 18.21 -26.95
CA LEU A 642 0.01 18.27 -27.90
C LEU A 642 -0.33 16.91 -28.54
N ARG A 643 0.62 15.95 -28.59
CA ARG A 643 0.32 14.60 -29.09
C ARG A 643 -0.38 13.78 -28.00
N ARG A 644 -1.62 13.34 -28.29
CA ARG A 644 -2.17 12.13 -27.65
C ARG A 644 -1.20 10.98 -27.94
N LYS A 645 -0.71 10.30 -26.90
CA LYS A 645 -0.14 8.95 -27.07
C LYS A 645 -1.22 8.14 -27.79
N VAL A 646 -0.95 7.80 -29.07
CA VAL A 646 -1.71 6.80 -29.81
C VAL A 646 -1.39 5.44 -29.22
#